data_AF-A0A2V8UPN9-F1
#
_entry.id   AF-A0A2V8UPN9-F1
#
_cell.length_a   1.000
_cell.length_b   1.000
_cell.length_c   1.000
_cell.angle_alpha   90.00
_cell.angle_beta   90.00
_cell.angle_gamma   90.00
#
_symmetry.space_group_name_H-M   'P 1'
#
loop_
_entity.id
_entity.type
_entity.pdbx_description
1 polymer ?
#
loop_
_entity_poly.entity_id
_entity_poly.type
_entity_poly.pdbx_seq_one_letter_code
_entity_poly.pdbx_strand_id
1 'polypeptide(L)'
;KAKDGREFHGKASRIWRVHPDGTGLEWVSGGGFDNPVELVFLPTGETFGTMTYFQDPRDGQRDALMHWVWGGVYPKPFSVVSEFKRTGDLMPVMTKFARIAPAGLAIYRGTSFGPAFQGNLFSAQFNPHRVQRHIMTREGATFRTEDSDFLTSVDPDFHPTDVMEDADGSLLVVDTGAWFIHGCPISRVAKPEIKGSIYRIRKVGAPTVRDARGEALKLSEKAPADLASHLADSRPAVRDHAVELLVEAGEPAVDALAHVREHSPSYEARASAVWVLYRIGTPRAEEGVRAALDDANFRVRVAAARAAGMARDRDAVDRLMRMVKQDQPAARRQAATALGQIGDVRAVPDLIAAAARADDRFLDHAVTYALIELKTPGPALDALKNPNPKIRKAALVALDQMDDSPLAASQLTPMLSDKDKELRTAALWVVAHHPDWSGSVLSFLDGRLRSPGFPADGAESVRDAVLSFCSDAGVQKIVSDLLGDSAAGAKRELFLLDTIDRCELKEFPAAWTERLGDLLDRGTPEVRLRALNLVRALQIAGLDNRVEKIASNETSTPDLRTTALAVFVRRHPGLDDAALKFLTSRLAKTNDAAARLTAAQVLGKAKLTDAQLLTLAHRYLPQADALILPSLLDAFRASQTEEAGKAMTAALLKSSVSIGEPDAKRLQEILDKYPDSVRTAARPLLARLQELQKARIESAAAAASFSARKSPATAATPSVIKAATWGRISPASALSARGTIFSKPSCSRARASSPVSKSITSRRNSKRSRA
;
A
#
# COMPACT_ATOMS: atom_id res chain seq x y z
N LYS A 1 9.62 -23.19 16.73
CA LYS A 1 9.32 -24.40 17.54
C LYS A 1 8.68 -23.96 18.85
N ALA A 2 7.59 -24.60 19.25
CA ALA A 2 6.92 -24.40 20.55
C ALA A 2 7.38 -25.44 21.58
N LYS A 3 7.02 -25.25 22.86
CA LYS A 3 7.32 -26.24 23.91
C LYS A 3 6.49 -27.53 23.77
N ASP A 4 5.30 -27.45 23.17
CA ASP A 4 4.47 -28.62 22.84
C ASP A 4 4.98 -29.41 21.61
N GLY A 5 6.17 -29.08 21.11
CA GLY A 5 6.80 -29.76 19.98
C GLY A 5 6.39 -29.24 18.60
N ARG A 6 5.37 -28.38 18.47
CA ARG A 6 4.98 -27.80 17.17
C ARG A 6 6.13 -27.07 16.49
N GLU A 7 6.34 -27.38 15.22
CA GLU A 7 7.28 -26.69 14.33
C GLU A 7 6.54 -26.11 13.13
N PHE A 8 6.97 -24.93 12.71
CA PHE A 8 6.48 -24.22 11.54
C PHE A 8 7.69 -23.83 10.70
N HIS A 9 7.58 -24.02 9.39
CA HIS A 9 8.64 -23.69 8.43
C HIS A 9 8.07 -22.74 7.37
N GLY A 10 8.92 -21.83 6.89
CA GLY A 10 8.56 -20.79 5.95
C GLY A 10 9.62 -19.68 5.92
N LYS A 11 9.58 -18.84 4.90
CA LYS A 11 10.46 -17.68 4.69
C LYS A 11 9.75 -16.37 4.94
N ALA A 12 8.41 -16.35 4.87
CA ALA A 12 7.62 -15.14 5.10
C ALA A 12 7.50 -14.74 6.58
N SER A 13 7.46 -13.43 6.82
CA SER A 13 7.13 -12.84 8.12
C SER A 13 5.69 -13.14 8.52
N ARG A 14 5.49 -13.33 9.82
CA ARG A 14 4.21 -13.72 10.43
C ARG A 14 4.04 -13.03 11.78
N ILE A 15 2.81 -12.63 12.10
CA ILE A 15 2.39 -12.29 13.48
C ILE A 15 2.04 -13.61 14.17
N TRP A 16 2.55 -13.82 15.38
CA TRP A 16 2.38 -15.06 16.14
C TRP A 16 1.58 -14.85 17.42
N ARG A 17 0.88 -15.90 17.87
CA ARG A 17 0.37 -16.03 19.24
C ARG A 17 0.88 -17.33 19.86
N VAL A 18 1.06 -17.33 21.17
CA VAL A 18 1.55 -18.46 21.97
C VAL A 18 0.99 -18.30 23.39
N HIS A 19 0.76 -19.40 24.11
CA HIS A 19 0.40 -19.32 25.52
C HIS A 19 1.63 -18.90 26.36
N PRO A 20 1.45 -18.28 27.56
CA PRO A 20 2.56 -17.82 28.40
C PRO A 20 3.53 -18.93 28.82
N ASP A 21 3.07 -20.17 28.87
CA ASP A 21 3.89 -21.36 29.15
C ASP A 21 4.81 -21.75 27.97
N GLY A 22 4.58 -21.22 26.76
CA GLY A 22 5.30 -21.55 25.52
C GLY A 22 4.69 -22.67 24.67
N THR A 23 3.50 -23.16 25.00
CA THR A 23 2.66 -24.03 24.14
C THR A 23 1.69 -23.18 23.31
N GLY A 24 0.82 -23.77 22.50
CA GLY A 24 -0.25 -23.00 21.82
C GLY A 24 0.21 -22.18 20.62
N LEU A 25 1.42 -22.41 20.09
CA LEU A 25 1.97 -21.58 19.02
C LEU A 25 1.12 -21.70 17.73
N GLU A 26 0.66 -20.54 17.26
CA GLU A 26 -0.11 -20.36 16.03
C GLU A 26 0.30 -19.04 15.36
N TRP A 27 0.26 -18.99 14.03
CA TRP A 27 0.37 -17.72 13.31
C TRP A 27 -1.02 -17.10 13.14
N VAL A 28 -1.12 -15.77 13.23
CA VAL A 28 -2.38 -15.03 13.13
C VAL A 28 -2.52 -14.40 11.74
N SER A 29 -1.46 -13.78 11.24
CA SER A 29 -1.39 -13.15 9.91
C SER A 29 0.03 -13.22 9.36
N GLY A 30 0.20 -12.95 8.08
CA GLY A 30 1.51 -12.93 7.42
C GLY A 30 1.49 -12.13 6.13
N GLY A 31 2.52 -12.29 5.30
CA GLY A 31 2.65 -11.57 4.03
C GLY A 31 4.11 -11.41 3.63
N GLY A 32 4.40 -10.46 2.74
CA GLY A 32 5.79 -10.12 2.37
C GLY A 32 6.39 -8.98 3.18
N PHE A 33 5.72 -8.54 4.25
CA PHE A 33 6.18 -7.44 5.11
C PHE A 33 7.42 -7.85 5.94
N ASP A 34 8.23 -6.89 6.39
CA ASP A 34 9.55 -7.22 7.00
C ASP A 34 9.77 -6.68 8.44
N ASN A 35 8.96 -5.73 8.93
CA ASN A 35 9.19 -5.11 10.24
C ASN A 35 7.88 -4.61 10.90
N PRO A 36 7.07 -5.51 11.48
CA PRO A 36 5.94 -5.12 12.33
C PRO A 36 6.44 -4.47 13.60
N VAL A 37 5.81 -3.38 14.01
CA VAL A 37 6.19 -2.61 15.20
C VAL A 37 4.96 -2.38 16.08
N GLU A 38 5.07 -2.93 17.29
CA GLU A 38 4.11 -2.93 18.40
C GLU A 38 2.74 -3.59 18.10
N LEU A 39 2.10 -4.14 19.14
CA LEU A 39 0.79 -4.77 19.08
C LEU A 39 -0.12 -4.32 20.22
N VAL A 40 -1.20 -3.61 19.88
CA VAL A 40 -2.22 -3.14 20.82
C VAL A 40 -3.58 -3.75 20.53
N PHE A 41 -4.44 -3.81 21.56
CA PHE A 41 -5.71 -4.51 21.51
C PHE A 41 -6.84 -3.60 21.99
N LEU A 42 -7.97 -3.62 21.26
CA LEU A 42 -9.23 -3.12 21.80
C LEU A 42 -9.78 -4.08 22.88
N PRO A 43 -10.70 -3.64 23.76
CA PRO A 43 -11.41 -4.54 24.69
C PRO A 43 -12.11 -5.73 24.00
N THR A 44 -12.39 -5.62 22.70
CA THR A 44 -12.94 -6.67 21.84
C THR A 44 -11.91 -7.74 21.42
N GLY A 45 -10.63 -7.58 21.78
CA GLY A 45 -9.51 -8.40 21.31
C GLY A 45 -9.08 -8.15 19.87
N GLU A 46 -9.72 -7.23 19.14
CA GLU A 46 -9.28 -6.80 17.81
C GLU A 46 -7.87 -6.18 17.91
N THR A 47 -6.99 -6.54 16.96
CA THR A 47 -5.54 -6.40 17.09
C THR A 47 -5.00 -5.38 16.10
N PHE A 48 -4.19 -4.44 16.59
CA PHE A 48 -3.61 -3.35 15.80
C PHE A 48 -2.11 -3.28 15.98
N GLY A 49 -1.42 -2.74 15.00
CA GLY A 49 0.03 -2.52 15.05
C GLY A 49 0.47 -1.61 13.91
N THR A 50 1.75 -1.29 13.85
CA THR A 50 2.33 -0.56 12.71
C THR A 50 3.25 -1.44 11.88
N MET A 51 3.57 -0.99 10.67
CA MET A 51 4.43 -1.71 9.74
C MET A 51 5.41 -0.77 9.04
N THR A 52 6.70 -1.08 9.11
CA THR A 52 7.71 -0.46 8.21
C THR A 52 7.82 -1.31 6.94
N TYR A 53 7.79 -0.69 5.76
CA TYR A 53 7.78 -1.40 4.46
C TYR A 53 6.57 -2.34 4.28
N PHE A 54 5.33 -1.83 4.41
CA PHE A 54 4.14 -2.57 3.95
C PHE A 54 4.10 -2.71 2.43
N GLN A 55 4.81 -1.83 1.71
CA GLN A 55 5.04 -1.91 0.27
C GLN A 55 6.43 -1.34 -0.05
N ASP A 56 6.94 -1.63 -1.24
CA ASP A 56 8.07 -0.87 -1.80
C ASP A 56 7.65 0.58 -2.06
N PRO A 57 8.54 1.58 -1.91
CA PRO A 57 8.19 2.99 -2.05
C PRO A 57 7.53 3.32 -3.40
N ARG A 58 6.22 3.56 -3.37
CA ARG A 58 5.38 4.02 -4.50
C ARG A 58 4.54 5.19 -4.01
N ASP A 59 4.41 6.24 -4.82
CA ASP A 59 3.63 7.44 -4.51
C ASP A 59 4.00 8.10 -3.16
N GLY A 60 5.29 7.97 -2.78
CA GLY A 60 5.84 8.40 -1.48
C GLY A 60 5.51 7.50 -0.29
N GLN A 61 4.57 6.56 -0.42
CA GLN A 61 4.05 5.70 0.64
C GLN A 61 4.90 4.43 0.83
N ARG A 62 5.15 4.04 2.10
CA ARG A 62 6.04 2.92 2.48
C ARG A 62 5.65 2.22 3.79
N ASP A 63 5.20 2.97 4.80
CA ASP A 63 4.88 2.47 6.15
C ASP A 63 3.37 2.56 6.40
N ALA A 64 2.81 1.79 7.35
CA ALA A 64 1.35 1.74 7.54
C ALA A 64 0.88 1.48 8.98
N LEU A 65 -0.39 1.82 9.23
CA LEU A 65 -1.16 1.38 10.40
C LEU A 65 -2.05 0.18 10.00
N MET A 66 -2.05 -0.85 10.83
CA MET A 66 -2.54 -2.18 10.51
C MET A 66 -3.64 -2.62 11.47
N HIS A 67 -4.72 -3.22 10.93
CA HIS A 67 -5.67 -4.05 11.68
C HIS A 67 -5.40 -5.50 11.30
N TRP A 68 -4.82 -6.27 12.22
CA TRP A 68 -4.40 -7.65 11.98
C TRP A 68 -5.56 -8.62 12.22
N VAL A 69 -5.88 -9.44 11.21
CA VAL A 69 -6.95 -10.46 11.29
C VAL A 69 -6.43 -11.87 10.98
N TRP A 70 -7.11 -12.87 11.53
CA TRP A 70 -6.80 -14.30 11.35
C TRP A 70 -6.80 -14.69 9.86
N GLY A 71 -5.75 -15.37 9.41
CA GLY A 71 -5.55 -15.77 8.02
C GLY A 71 -5.04 -14.66 7.11
N GLY A 72 -4.95 -13.41 7.58
CA GLY A 72 -4.73 -12.23 6.75
C GLY A 72 -3.34 -12.22 6.10
N VAL A 73 -3.32 -12.10 4.76
CA VAL A 73 -2.08 -12.01 3.96
C VAL A 73 -1.89 -10.58 3.45
N TYR A 74 -0.90 -9.87 3.99
CA TYR A 74 -0.70 -8.43 3.81
C TYR A 74 0.34 -8.10 2.72
N PRO A 75 0.44 -6.82 2.28
CA PRO A 75 1.16 -6.45 1.06
C PRO A 75 2.70 -6.55 1.14
N LYS A 76 3.35 -5.99 0.11
CA LYS A 76 4.71 -6.27 -0.38
C LYS A 76 4.79 -7.61 -1.15
N PRO A 77 4.53 -7.61 -2.47
CA PRO A 77 4.31 -8.82 -3.26
C PRO A 77 5.62 -9.52 -3.65
N PHE A 78 6.30 -10.12 -2.68
CA PHE A 78 7.42 -11.05 -2.91
C PHE A 78 6.93 -12.49 -3.06
N SER A 79 7.77 -13.37 -3.62
CA SER A 79 7.44 -14.79 -3.82
C SER A 79 7.11 -15.53 -2.51
N VAL A 80 7.61 -15.08 -1.36
CA VAL A 80 7.25 -15.66 -0.04
C VAL A 80 5.76 -15.52 0.31
N VAL A 81 5.02 -14.64 -0.38
CA VAL A 81 3.56 -14.48 -0.25
C VAL A 81 2.80 -15.72 -0.74
N SER A 82 3.39 -16.56 -1.60
CA SER A 82 2.76 -17.83 -2.03
C SER A 82 2.86 -18.96 -0.98
N GLU A 83 3.42 -18.70 0.21
CA GLU A 83 3.38 -19.63 1.35
C GLU A 83 2.01 -19.66 2.06
N PHE A 84 1.11 -18.75 1.73
CA PHE A 84 -0.18 -18.59 2.42
C PHE A 84 -1.35 -18.89 1.48
N LYS A 85 -2.40 -19.51 2.04
CA LYS A 85 -3.72 -19.53 1.40
C LYS A 85 -4.24 -18.08 1.30
N ARG A 86 -4.68 -17.66 0.13
CA ARG A 86 -5.10 -16.27 -0.18
C ARG A 86 -6.57 -16.21 -0.53
N THR A 87 -7.31 -15.27 0.05
CA THR A 87 -8.72 -15.04 -0.34
C THR A 87 -8.84 -13.97 -1.43
N GLY A 88 -8.05 -14.09 -2.51
CA GLY A 88 -7.90 -13.05 -3.55
C GLY A 88 -6.83 -12.02 -3.19
N ASP A 89 -7.14 -10.72 -3.35
CA ASP A 89 -6.20 -9.59 -3.16
C ASP A 89 -5.59 -9.52 -1.76
N LEU A 90 -4.38 -8.94 -1.67
CA LEU A 90 -3.69 -8.77 -0.39
C LEU A 90 -4.46 -7.79 0.52
N MET A 91 -4.41 -8.04 1.82
CA MET A 91 -5.22 -7.34 2.81
C MET A 91 -4.88 -5.83 2.86
N PRO A 92 -5.87 -4.93 2.84
CA PRO A 92 -5.65 -3.50 2.92
C PRO A 92 -5.22 -3.08 4.34
N VAL A 93 -4.70 -1.85 4.42
CA VAL A 93 -4.20 -1.23 5.66
C VAL A 93 -5.11 -0.06 6.06
N MET A 94 -5.14 0.30 7.34
CA MET A 94 -6.01 1.40 7.83
C MET A 94 -5.50 2.77 7.36
N THR A 95 -4.18 2.95 7.40
CA THR A 95 -3.52 4.21 7.08
C THR A 95 -2.23 3.91 6.31
N LYS A 96 -1.96 4.68 5.26
CA LYS A 96 -0.70 4.62 4.51
C LYS A 96 0.15 5.85 4.81
N PHE A 97 1.34 5.64 5.33
CA PHE A 97 2.31 6.67 5.68
C PHE A 97 3.48 6.70 4.68
N ALA A 98 4.23 7.81 4.71
CA ALA A 98 5.50 7.94 4.01
C ALA A 98 6.61 7.12 4.71
N ARG A 99 7.88 7.49 4.50
CA ARG A 99 9.05 6.94 5.22
C ARG A 99 9.10 7.46 6.67
N ILE A 100 8.11 7.14 7.49
CA ILE A 100 8.01 7.65 8.88
C ILE A 100 8.92 6.89 9.86
N ALA A 101 9.22 5.61 9.60
CA ALA A 101 9.82 4.69 10.57
C ALA A 101 9.04 4.68 11.91
N PRO A 102 7.90 3.95 11.97
CA PRO A 102 7.15 3.81 13.21
C PRO A 102 8.00 3.02 14.23
N ALA A 103 7.88 3.39 15.50
CA ALA A 103 8.75 2.87 16.56
C ALA A 103 7.99 2.32 17.79
N GLY A 104 6.82 2.87 18.11
CA GLY A 104 5.94 2.39 19.17
C GLY A 104 4.48 2.83 18.96
N LEU A 105 3.53 2.16 19.61
CA LEU A 105 2.10 2.38 19.44
C LEU A 105 1.35 2.13 20.77
N ALA A 106 0.54 3.09 21.22
CA ALA A 106 -0.37 2.91 22.34
C ALA A 106 -1.83 3.17 21.97
N ILE A 107 -2.75 2.52 22.70
CA ILE A 107 -4.17 2.87 22.73
C ILE A 107 -4.49 3.52 24.09
N TYR A 108 -5.19 4.65 24.10
CA TYR A 108 -5.51 5.37 25.34
C TYR A 108 -6.77 4.79 26.02
N ARG A 109 -6.59 4.27 27.25
CA ARG A 109 -7.57 3.48 28.01
C ARG A 109 -8.07 4.18 29.29
N GLY A 110 -7.41 5.27 29.72
CA GLY A 110 -7.80 6.07 30.88
C GLY A 110 -8.87 7.13 30.58
N THR A 111 -9.12 8.00 31.55
CA THR A 111 -10.12 9.08 31.50
C THR A 111 -9.52 10.49 31.55
N SER A 112 -8.25 10.64 31.97
CA SER A 112 -7.63 11.92 32.33
C SER A 112 -7.59 12.96 31.19
N PHE A 113 -7.48 12.52 29.93
CA PHE A 113 -7.53 13.43 28.77
C PHE A 113 -8.98 13.77 28.34
N GLY A 114 -9.97 13.01 28.81
CA GLY A 114 -11.41 13.16 28.52
C GLY A 114 -11.92 12.26 27.38
N PRO A 115 -13.26 12.11 27.21
CA PRO A 115 -13.87 11.10 26.34
C PRO A 115 -13.38 11.12 24.89
N ALA A 116 -13.14 12.29 24.31
CA ALA A 116 -12.64 12.44 22.94
C ALA A 116 -11.26 11.78 22.69
N PHE A 117 -10.53 11.39 23.75
CA PHE A 117 -9.24 10.72 23.65
C PHE A 117 -9.33 9.19 23.79
N GLN A 118 -10.42 8.64 24.32
CA GLN A 118 -10.54 7.23 24.67
C GLN A 118 -10.64 6.33 23.44
N GLY A 119 -9.88 5.24 23.42
CA GLY A 119 -9.82 4.30 22.29
C GLY A 119 -9.06 4.81 21.05
N ASN A 120 -8.49 6.02 21.09
CA ASN A 120 -7.61 6.50 20.04
C ASN A 120 -6.22 5.87 20.14
N LEU A 121 -5.55 5.75 19.00
CA LEU A 121 -4.16 5.31 18.93
C LEU A 121 -3.20 6.50 18.92
N PHE A 122 -1.99 6.27 19.41
CA PHE A 122 -0.86 7.18 19.36
C PHE A 122 0.34 6.42 18.82
N SER A 123 0.93 6.85 17.69
CA SER A 123 2.14 6.26 17.13
C SER A 123 3.35 7.17 17.33
N ALA A 124 4.45 6.62 17.84
CA ALA A 124 5.76 7.26 17.84
C ALA A 124 6.40 7.10 16.47
N GLN A 125 6.77 8.22 15.83
CA GLN A 125 7.27 8.27 14.45
C GLN A 125 8.66 8.90 14.44
N PHE A 126 9.69 8.06 14.24
CA PHE A 126 11.10 8.40 14.46
C PHE A 126 11.60 9.47 13.47
N ASN A 127 11.40 9.29 12.16
CA ASN A 127 11.93 10.20 11.14
C ASN A 127 11.24 11.58 11.08
N PRO A 128 9.90 11.73 11.30
CA PRO A 128 9.24 13.03 11.30
C PRO A 128 9.19 13.69 12.68
N HIS A 129 10.04 13.28 13.64
CA HIS A 129 10.23 13.95 14.94
C HIS A 129 8.91 14.20 15.71
N ARG A 130 8.00 13.21 15.74
CA ARG A 130 6.63 13.41 16.28
C ARG A 130 5.98 12.16 16.88
N VAL A 131 4.96 12.40 17.69
CA VAL A 131 3.89 11.45 18.00
C VAL A 131 2.62 11.87 17.28
N GLN A 132 2.01 10.96 16.53
CA GLN A 132 0.77 11.20 15.80
C GLN A 132 -0.40 10.47 16.49
N ARG A 133 -1.56 11.12 16.56
CA ARG A 133 -2.82 10.57 17.08
C ARG A 133 -3.71 10.13 15.93
N HIS A 134 -4.34 8.97 16.09
CA HIS A 134 -5.27 8.38 15.12
C HIS A 134 -6.63 8.17 15.80
N ILE A 135 -7.66 8.85 15.32
CA ILE A 135 -9.04 8.67 15.80
C ILE A 135 -9.65 7.51 15.02
N MET A 136 -9.99 6.41 15.70
CA MET A 136 -10.49 5.20 15.05
C MET A 136 -12.01 5.22 14.89
N THR A 137 -12.47 5.11 13.64
CA THR A 137 -13.89 4.95 13.31
C THR A 137 -14.11 3.59 12.66
N ARG A 138 -15.14 2.84 13.07
CA ARG A 138 -15.47 1.55 12.45
C ARG A 138 -16.04 1.75 11.04
N GLU A 139 -15.57 0.93 10.11
CA GLU A 139 -15.99 0.96 8.71
C GLU A 139 -16.08 -0.49 8.21
N GLY A 140 -17.29 -0.94 7.86
CA GLY A 140 -17.56 -2.35 7.60
C GLY A 140 -17.13 -3.26 8.78
N ALA A 141 -16.40 -4.33 8.46
CA ALA A 141 -15.79 -5.24 9.43
C ALA A 141 -14.40 -4.80 9.94
N THR A 142 -13.99 -3.58 9.63
CA THR A 142 -12.66 -3.02 9.93
C THR A 142 -12.77 -1.59 10.49
N PHE A 143 -11.70 -0.82 10.38
CA PHE A 143 -11.59 0.55 10.88
C PHE A 143 -10.89 1.44 9.85
N ARG A 144 -11.27 2.71 9.84
CA ARG A 144 -10.53 3.82 9.23
C ARG A 144 -9.98 4.73 10.33
N THR A 145 -9.05 5.63 9.98
CA THR A 145 -8.58 6.66 10.92
C THR A 145 -8.75 8.08 10.39
N GLU A 146 -8.88 9.00 11.33
CA GLU A 146 -8.72 10.44 11.11
C GLU A 146 -7.50 10.87 11.92
N ASP A 147 -6.42 11.25 11.22
CA ASP A 147 -5.07 11.38 11.78
C ASP A 147 -4.70 12.84 12.05
N SER A 148 -4.02 13.10 13.16
CA SER A 148 -3.58 14.44 13.57
C SER A 148 -2.28 14.37 14.36
N ASP A 149 -1.37 15.32 14.13
CA ASP A 149 -0.13 15.41 14.89
C ASP A 149 -0.42 15.86 16.34
N PHE A 150 0.12 15.14 17.33
CA PHE A 150 -0.20 15.31 18.75
C PHE A 150 0.95 15.94 19.54
N LEU A 151 2.17 15.51 19.26
CA LEU A 151 3.41 16.16 19.70
C LEU A 151 4.36 16.22 18.50
N THR A 152 4.88 17.40 18.18
CA THR A 152 5.92 17.59 17.16
C THR A 152 7.11 18.32 17.77
N SER A 153 8.30 18.06 17.25
CA SER A 153 9.50 18.84 17.55
C SER A 153 10.08 19.47 16.29
N VAL A 154 10.72 20.62 16.46
CA VAL A 154 11.62 21.24 15.46
C VAL A 154 13.09 20.90 15.73
N ASP A 155 13.37 20.20 16.82
CA ASP A 155 14.69 19.66 17.14
C ASP A 155 14.97 18.42 16.27
N PRO A 156 15.97 18.45 15.37
CA PRO A 156 16.30 17.31 14.51
C PRO A 156 16.94 16.14 15.27
N ASP A 157 17.27 16.32 16.57
CA ASP A 157 17.81 15.27 17.43
C ASP A 157 16.73 14.60 18.31
N PHE A 158 15.48 15.10 18.32
CA PHE A 158 14.33 14.46 18.98
C PHE A 158 13.81 13.28 18.14
N HIS A 159 13.96 12.07 18.66
CA HIS A 159 13.64 10.82 17.97
C HIS A 159 12.73 9.95 18.85
N PRO A 160 11.40 10.15 18.79
CA PRO A 160 10.46 9.41 19.62
C PRO A 160 10.43 7.94 19.17
N THR A 161 10.94 7.06 20.03
CA THR A 161 10.96 5.61 19.83
C THR A 161 9.75 4.91 20.42
N ASP A 162 9.07 5.49 21.41
CA ASP A 162 7.88 4.85 22.00
C ASP A 162 6.89 5.87 22.58
N VAL A 163 5.63 5.48 22.72
CA VAL A 163 4.57 6.22 23.41
C VAL A 163 3.68 5.22 24.16
N MET A 164 3.47 5.44 25.46
CA MET A 164 2.72 4.55 26.35
C MET A 164 1.87 5.32 27.37
N GLU A 165 0.80 4.72 27.87
CA GLU A 165 -0.01 5.28 28.97
C GLU A 165 0.52 4.79 30.33
N ASP A 166 0.80 5.71 31.27
CA ASP A 166 1.08 5.37 32.67
C ASP A 166 -0.19 5.48 33.53
N ALA A 167 -0.19 4.89 34.71
CA ALA A 167 -1.36 4.67 35.55
C ALA A 167 -2.14 5.94 35.95
N ASP A 168 -1.52 7.13 35.93
CA ASP A 168 -2.19 8.42 36.16
C ASP A 168 -2.99 8.94 34.93
N GLY A 169 -3.02 8.17 33.84
CA GLY A 169 -3.65 8.54 32.57
C GLY A 169 -2.88 9.62 31.82
N SER A 170 -1.59 9.81 32.13
CA SER A 170 -0.66 10.59 31.31
C SER A 170 0.01 9.71 30.25
N LEU A 171 0.43 10.32 29.13
CA LEU A 171 1.25 9.63 28.15
C LEU A 171 2.72 9.87 28.45
N LEU A 172 3.52 8.80 28.45
CA LEU A 172 4.97 8.86 28.39
C LEU A 172 5.39 8.76 26.93
N VAL A 173 6.28 9.65 26.48
CA VAL A 173 6.95 9.55 25.18
C VAL A 173 8.43 9.32 25.45
N VAL A 174 8.95 8.20 24.95
CA VAL A 174 10.37 7.83 25.05
C VAL A 174 11.07 8.32 23.80
N ASP A 175 12.08 9.14 23.99
CA ASP A 175 12.93 9.72 22.95
C ASP A 175 14.36 9.20 23.12
N THR A 176 14.99 8.73 22.05
CA THR A 176 16.39 8.27 22.11
C THR A 176 17.42 9.39 22.10
N GLY A 177 17.08 10.61 21.70
CA GLY A 177 18.09 11.61 21.31
C GLY A 177 18.84 11.15 20.07
N ALA A 178 20.12 11.52 19.93
CA ALA A 178 20.89 11.34 18.70
C ALA A 178 22.07 10.33 18.78
N TRP A 179 21.96 9.31 19.65
CA TRP A 179 22.95 8.22 19.71
C TRP A 179 22.64 7.05 18.75
N PHE A 180 21.37 6.79 18.42
CA PHE A 180 20.97 5.60 17.63
C PHE A 180 20.93 5.88 16.13
N ILE A 181 21.99 5.49 15.40
CA ILE A 181 22.16 5.86 13.97
C ILE A 181 22.54 4.68 13.05
N HIS A 182 22.66 3.45 13.54
CA HIS A 182 22.89 2.28 12.69
C HIS A 182 21.61 1.79 11.98
N GLY A 183 21.26 2.45 10.87
CA GLY A 183 20.24 1.97 9.92
C GLY A 183 19.35 3.06 9.29
N CYS A 184 19.34 4.28 9.82
CA CYS A 184 18.58 5.39 9.24
C CYS A 184 19.33 6.01 8.04
N PRO A 185 18.67 6.32 6.91
CA PRO A 185 19.33 7.00 5.78
C PRO A 185 19.39 8.53 5.93
N ILE A 186 18.67 9.11 6.90
CA ILE A 186 18.53 10.55 7.16
C ILE A 186 19.52 10.97 8.26
N SER A 187 19.40 10.38 9.45
CA SER A 187 20.38 10.52 10.52
C SER A 187 21.66 9.76 10.16
N ARG A 188 22.84 10.38 10.24
CA ARG A 188 24.11 9.83 9.71
C ARG A 188 25.36 10.05 10.58
N VAL A 189 25.28 10.83 11.66
CA VAL A 189 26.45 11.23 12.48
C VAL A 189 26.10 11.10 13.96
N ALA A 190 26.74 10.15 14.65
CA ALA A 190 26.43 9.82 16.05
C ALA A 190 26.80 10.97 17.00
N LYS A 191 25.81 11.41 17.78
CA LYS A 191 25.94 12.42 18.85
C LYS A 191 25.60 11.78 20.21
N PRO A 192 26.41 10.82 20.72
CA PRO A 192 26.12 10.10 21.97
C PRO A 192 26.06 11.02 23.21
N GLU A 193 26.55 12.25 23.11
CA GLU A 193 26.39 13.32 24.10
C GLU A 193 24.95 13.84 24.21
N ILE A 194 24.14 13.76 23.14
CA ILE A 194 22.72 14.10 23.14
C ILE A 194 21.92 12.89 23.64
N LYS A 195 21.70 12.88 24.95
CA LYS A 195 20.97 11.83 25.65
C LYS A 195 19.46 11.92 25.36
N GLY A 196 18.86 10.75 25.18
CA GLY A 196 17.40 10.60 25.16
C GLY A 196 16.70 11.01 26.45
N SER A 197 15.39 11.18 26.36
CA SER A 197 14.51 11.69 27.40
C SER A 197 13.21 10.89 27.51
N ILE A 198 12.53 10.98 28.65
CA ILE A 198 11.16 10.47 28.83
C ILE A 198 10.26 11.66 29.17
N TYR A 199 9.44 12.08 28.21
CA TYR A 199 8.51 13.20 28.36
C TYR A 199 7.18 12.70 28.92
N ARG A 200 6.70 13.29 30.02
CA ARG A 200 5.36 13.00 30.56
C ARG A 200 4.36 14.07 30.15
N ILE A 201 3.44 13.69 29.28
CA ILE A 201 2.40 14.57 28.71
C ILE A 201 1.13 14.44 29.56
N ARG A 202 0.74 15.54 30.19
CA ARG A 202 -0.52 15.69 30.93
C ARG A 202 -1.37 16.80 30.30
N LYS A 203 -2.67 16.55 30.14
CA LYS A 203 -3.63 17.59 29.75
C LYS A 203 -3.73 18.63 30.87
N VAL A 204 -3.60 19.91 30.53
CA VAL A 204 -3.76 21.02 31.49
C VAL A 204 -5.18 20.99 32.07
N GLY A 205 -5.29 21.08 33.41
CA GLY A 205 -6.57 21.00 34.12
C GLY A 205 -7.16 19.59 34.23
N ALA A 206 -6.44 18.53 33.85
CA ALA A 206 -6.87 17.16 34.11
C ALA A 206 -6.97 16.86 35.62
N PRO A 207 -8.00 16.14 36.09
CA PRO A 207 -8.08 15.69 37.48
C PRO A 207 -6.87 14.83 37.88
N THR A 208 -6.41 14.99 39.13
CA THR A 208 -5.34 14.14 39.67
C THR A 208 -5.91 12.75 40.02
N VAL A 209 -5.45 11.72 39.32
CA VAL A 209 -5.77 10.32 39.65
C VAL A 209 -5.08 9.94 40.96
N ARG A 210 -5.86 9.86 42.05
CA ARG A 210 -5.39 9.31 43.34
C ARG A 210 -5.28 7.79 43.24
N ASP A 211 -4.31 7.21 43.95
CA ASP A 211 -4.10 5.75 44.01
C ASP A 211 -4.08 5.11 42.59
N ALA A 212 -3.29 5.70 41.69
CA ALA A 212 -3.32 5.38 40.26
C ALA A 212 -3.15 3.88 39.93
N ARG A 213 -2.41 3.15 40.78
CA ARG A 213 -2.12 1.70 40.63
C ARG A 213 -3.01 0.78 41.48
N GLY A 214 -3.89 1.31 42.33
CA GLY A 214 -4.77 0.51 43.20
C GLY A 214 -4.06 -0.11 44.41
N GLU A 215 -2.90 0.41 44.79
CA GLU A 215 -2.09 -0.12 45.90
C GLU A 215 -2.86 0.01 47.23
N ALA A 216 -3.62 1.09 47.42
CA ALA A 216 -4.46 1.29 48.59
C ALA A 216 -5.72 0.38 48.62
N LEU A 217 -6.10 -0.23 47.49
CA LEU A 217 -7.23 -1.17 47.43
C LEU A 217 -6.91 -2.56 47.99
N LYS A 218 -5.61 -2.93 48.07
CA LYS A 218 -5.13 -4.28 48.46
C LYS A 218 -5.86 -5.40 47.68
N LEU A 219 -5.86 -5.33 46.35
CA LEU A 219 -6.64 -6.29 45.52
C LEU A 219 -6.33 -7.76 45.84
N SER A 220 -5.06 -8.11 46.10
CA SER A 220 -4.63 -9.47 46.47
C SER A 220 -5.17 -9.99 47.82
N GLU A 221 -5.83 -9.15 48.62
CA GLU A 221 -6.50 -9.54 49.87
C GLU A 221 -8.03 -9.69 49.69
N LYS A 222 -8.57 -9.52 48.47
CA LYS A 222 -10.01 -9.52 48.18
C LYS A 222 -10.54 -10.88 47.74
N ALA A 223 -11.83 -11.13 48.00
CA ALA A 223 -12.55 -12.26 47.44
C ALA A 223 -12.84 -12.05 45.93
N PRO A 224 -13.04 -13.12 45.13
CA PRO A 224 -13.34 -13.00 43.70
C PRO A 224 -14.59 -12.14 43.37
N ALA A 225 -15.59 -12.12 44.25
CA ALA A 225 -16.77 -11.26 44.11
C ALA A 225 -16.41 -9.75 44.15
N ASP A 226 -15.57 -9.34 45.11
CA ASP A 226 -15.11 -7.95 45.21
C ASP A 226 -14.16 -7.60 44.06
N LEU A 227 -13.27 -8.51 43.69
CA LEU A 227 -12.35 -8.36 42.54
C LEU A 227 -13.10 -8.11 41.23
N ALA A 228 -14.20 -8.82 40.97
CA ALA A 228 -14.98 -8.67 39.75
C ALA A 228 -15.54 -7.24 39.58
N SER A 229 -15.87 -6.55 40.67
CA SER A 229 -16.32 -5.14 40.63
C SER A 229 -15.26 -4.19 40.05
N HIS A 230 -13.97 -4.49 40.25
CA HIS A 230 -12.85 -3.68 39.77
C HIS A 230 -12.58 -3.81 38.27
N LEU A 231 -13.23 -4.75 37.55
CA LEU A 231 -13.23 -4.79 36.09
C LEU A 231 -13.82 -3.52 35.44
N ALA A 232 -14.63 -2.76 36.20
CA ALA A 232 -15.21 -1.48 35.79
C ALA A 232 -14.47 -0.25 36.37
N ASP A 233 -13.33 -0.41 37.06
CA ASP A 233 -12.59 0.74 37.62
C ASP A 233 -12.11 1.68 36.51
N SER A 234 -12.18 2.99 36.75
CA SER A 234 -11.68 4.02 35.82
C SER A 234 -10.18 3.89 35.48
N ARG A 235 -9.37 3.37 36.40
CA ARG A 235 -7.91 3.26 36.31
C ARG A 235 -7.51 2.00 35.52
N PRO A 236 -6.78 2.11 34.39
CA PRO A 236 -6.38 0.94 33.59
C PRO A 236 -5.59 -0.11 34.41
N ALA A 237 -4.61 0.34 35.19
CA ALA A 237 -3.77 -0.54 36.02
C ALA A 237 -4.57 -1.35 37.07
N VAL A 238 -5.69 -0.81 37.56
CA VAL A 238 -6.56 -1.49 38.54
C VAL A 238 -7.40 -2.57 37.85
N ARG A 239 -7.95 -2.28 36.66
CA ARG A 239 -8.65 -3.28 35.84
C ARG A 239 -7.72 -4.43 35.47
N ASP A 240 -6.50 -4.12 35.04
CA ASP A 240 -5.53 -5.12 34.59
C ASP A 240 -5.07 -6.02 35.75
N HIS A 241 -4.80 -5.45 36.92
CA HIS A 241 -4.46 -6.23 38.13
C HIS A 241 -5.65 -7.09 38.61
N ALA A 242 -6.88 -6.57 38.55
CA ALA A 242 -8.07 -7.35 38.87
C ALA A 242 -8.29 -8.51 37.88
N VAL A 243 -8.02 -8.31 36.58
CA VAL A 243 -8.06 -9.38 35.56
C VAL A 243 -7.11 -10.51 35.92
N GLU A 244 -5.84 -10.23 36.24
CA GLU A 244 -4.87 -11.28 36.58
C GLU A 244 -5.27 -12.06 37.84
N LEU A 245 -5.70 -11.37 38.90
CA LEU A 245 -6.14 -12.01 40.16
C LEU A 245 -7.41 -12.85 39.98
N LEU A 246 -8.33 -12.44 39.09
CA LEU A 246 -9.52 -13.25 38.77
C LEU A 246 -9.20 -14.48 37.92
N VAL A 247 -8.15 -14.43 37.08
CA VAL A 247 -7.63 -15.62 36.39
C VAL A 247 -6.93 -16.57 37.37
N GLU A 248 -6.11 -16.04 38.28
CA GLU A 248 -5.44 -16.83 39.33
C GLU A 248 -6.45 -17.49 40.29
N ALA A 249 -7.55 -16.80 40.62
CA ALA A 249 -8.64 -17.34 41.44
C ALA A 249 -9.39 -18.51 40.78
N GLY A 250 -9.39 -18.63 39.45
CA GLY A 250 -9.97 -19.76 38.73
C GLY A 250 -11.49 -19.91 38.88
N GLU A 251 -11.95 -21.17 38.99
CA GLU A 251 -13.37 -21.53 39.09
C GLU A 251 -14.19 -20.73 40.13
N PRO A 252 -13.69 -20.45 41.36
CA PRO A 252 -14.31 -19.52 42.32
C PRO A 252 -14.69 -18.11 41.80
N ALA A 253 -14.11 -17.64 40.70
CA ALA A 253 -14.45 -16.35 40.11
C ALA A 253 -15.66 -16.39 39.15
N VAL A 254 -16.06 -17.57 38.66
CA VAL A 254 -16.97 -17.72 37.51
C VAL A 254 -18.34 -17.08 37.75
N ASP A 255 -18.95 -17.24 38.93
CA ASP A 255 -20.27 -16.64 39.24
C ASP A 255 -20.20 -15.11 39.35
N ALA A 256 -19.11 -14.56 39.89
CA ALA A 256 -18.89 -13.12 39.95
C ALA A 256 -18.67 -12.51 38.55
N LEU A 257 -17.97 -13.24 37.68
CA LEU A 257 -17.76 -12.87 36.28
C LEU A 257 -19.05 -12.95 35.46
N ALA A 258 -19.89 -13.97 35.70
CA ALA A 258 -21.22 -14.08 35.11
C ALA A 258 -22.11 -12.90 35.54
N HIS A 259 -22.10 -12.53 36.82
CA HIS A 259 -22.83 -11.36 37.30
C HIS A 259 -22.38 -10.07 36.61
N VAL A 260 -21.06 -9.82 36.47
CA VAL A 260 -20.52 -8.65 35.73
C VAL A 260 -20.94 -8.69 34.25
N ARG A 261 -20.84 -9.85 33.60
CA ARG A 261 -21.23 -10.13 32.20
C ARG A 261 -22.72 -9.91 31.92
N GLU A 262 -23.56 -9.92 32.95
CA GLU A 262 -25.01 -9.68 32.82
C GLU A 262 -25.41 -8.25 33.21
N HIS A 263 -24.85 -7.71 34.29
CA HIS A 263 -25.37 -6.52 34.96
C HIS A 263 -24.50 -5.26 34.80
N SER A 264 -23.24 -5.37 34.36
CA SER A 264 -22.36 -4.20 34.25
C SER A 264 -22.73 -3.30 33.07
N PRO A 265 -22.91 -1.98 33.27
CA PRO A 265 -23.23 -1.05 32.19
C PRO A 265 -22.07 -0.84 31.21
N SER A 266 -20.80 -0.98 31.66
CA SER A 266 -19.63 -0.89 30.79
C SER A 266 -19.46 -2.16 29.98
N TYR A 267 -19.54 -2.05 28.65
CA TYR A 267 -19.26 -3.18 27.77
C TYR A 267 -17.78 -3.57 27.80
N GLU A 268 -16.87 -2.66 28.19
CA GLU A 268 -15.46 -2.97 28.44
C GLU A 268 -15.32 -3.93 29.62
N ALA A 269 -16.01 -3.68 30.74
CA ALA A 269 -16.02 -4.59 31.89
C ALA A 269 -16.63 -5.96 31.54
N ARG A 270 -17.72 -5.99 30.75
CA ARG A 270 -18.33 -7.25 30.28
C ARG A 270 -17.40 -8.02 29.33
N ALA A 271 -16.73 -7.34 28.41
CA ALA A 271 -15.73 -7.95 27.54
C ALA A 271 -14.50 -8.44 28.33
N SER A 272 -14.04 -7.70 29.35
CA SER A 272 -13.00 -8.15 30.28
C SER A 272 -13.41 -9.40 31.05
N ALA A 273 -14.66 -9.48 31.53
CA ALA A 273 -15.17 -10.69 32.16
C ALA A 273 -15.14 -11.90 31.21
N VAL A 274 -15.53 -11.73 29.93
CA VAL A 274 -15.40 -12.76 28.88
C VAL A 274 -13.94 -13.18 28.68
N TRP A 275 -12.97 -12.25 28.72
CA TRP A 275 -11.55 -12.59 28.60
C TRP A 275 -10.98 -13.32 29.82
N VAL A 276 -11.46 -13.01 31.02
CA VAL A 276 -11.11 -13.75 32.24
C VAL A 276 -11.72 -15.16 32.19
N LEU A 277 -13.00 -15.29 31.86
CA LEU A 277 -13.68 -16.59 31.70
C LEU A 277 -12.96 -17.50 30.68
N TYR A 278 -12.58 -16.95 29.52
CA TYR A 278 -11.76 -17.67 28.54
C TYR A 278 -10.41 -18.16 29.08
N ARG A 279 -9.75 -17.37 29.95
CA ARG A 279 -8.48 -17.73 30.58
C ARG A 279 -8.62 -18.70 31.76
N ILE A 280 -9.79 -18.78 32.39
CA ILE A 280 -10.13 -19.78 33.41
C ILE A 280 -10.36 -21.16 32.75
N GLY A 281 -11.03 -21.19 31.59
CA GLY A 281 -11.08 -22.37 30.71
C GLY A 281 -11.79 -23.62 31.28
N THR A 282 -12.63 -23.45 32.31
CA THR A 282 -13.48 -24.53 32.84
C THR A 282 -14.82 -24.60 32.08
N PRO A 283 -15.56 -25.72 32.11
CA PRO A 283 -16.83 -25.84 31.38
C PRO A 283 -17.88 -24.78 31.76
N ARG A 284 -17.93 -24.34 33.02
CA ARG A 284 -18.79 -23.23 33.48
C ARG A 284 -18.28 -21.87 33.00
N ALA A 285 -16.97 -21.67 32.95
CA ALA A 285 -16.40 -20.45 32.40
C ALA A 285 -16.64 -20.34 30.89
N GLU A 286 -16.50 -21.43 30.14
CA GLU A 286 -16.87 -21.51 28.73
C GLU A 286 -18.37 -21.26 28.51
N GLU A 287 -19.25 -21.79 29.37
CA GLU A 287 -20.68 -21.47 29.31
C GLU A 287 -20.93 -19.97 29.46
N GLY A 288 -20.21 -19.30 30.36
CA GLY A 288 -20.20 -17.84 30.48
C GLY A 288 -19.75 -17.13 29.18
N VAL A 289 -18.74 -17.66 28.48
CA VAL A 289 -18.33 -17.17 27.15
C VAL A 289 -19.44 -17.38 26.10
N ARG A 290 -20.02 -18.59 26.02
CA ARG A 290 -21.13 -18.91 25.11
C ARG A 290 -22.37 -18.04 25.35
N ALA A 291 -22.67 -17.73 26.61
CA ALA A 291 -23.76 -16.87 27.00
C ALA A 291 -23.53 -15.39 26.60
N ALA A 292 -22.28 -14.94 26.48
CA ALA A 292 -21.94 -13.59 26.01
C ALA A 292 -22.06 -13.41 24.48
N LEU A 293 -22.23 -14.49 23.71
CA LEU A 293 -22.54 -14.41 22.27
C LEU A 293 -23.91 -13.78 21.98
N ASP A 294 -24.79 -13.69 22.98
CA ASP A 294 -26.11 -13.06 22.87
C ASP A 294 -26.19 -11.69 23.61
N ASP A 295 -25.06 -11.12 24.07
CA ASP A 295 -25.03 -9.78 24.69
C ASP A 295 -25.60 -8.72 23.74
N ALA A 296 -26.41 -7.79 24.23
CA ALA A 296 -27.02 -6.73 23.42
C ALA A 296 -26.00 -5.85 22.65
N ASN A 297 -24.81 -5.64 23.21
CA ASN A 297 -23.72 -4.88 22.59
C ASN A 297 -22.81 -5.80 21.76
N PHE A 298 -22.77 -5.55 20.45
CA PHE A 298 -21.95 -6.32 19.50
C PHE A 298 -20.46 -6.40 19.88
N ARG A 299 -19.92 -5.44 20.64
CA ARG A 299 -18.52 -5.43 21.07
C ARG A 299 -18.22 -6.58 22.04
N VAL A 300 -19.17 -6.92 22.92
CA VAL A 300 -19.06 -8.09 23.81
C VAL A 300 -19.24 -9.36 22.99
N ARG A 301 -20.18 -9.40 22.04
CA ARG A 301 -20.34 -10.53 21.10
C ARG A 301 -19.07 -10.80 20.28
N VAL A 302 -18.35 -9.75 19.85
CA VAL A 302 -17.03 -9.88 19.17
C VAL A 302 -15.99 -10.51 20.09
N ALA A 303 -15.89 -10.08 21.35
CA ALA A 303 -14.99 -10.68 22.32
C ALA A 303 -15.33 -12.16 22.58
N ALA A 304 -16.62 -12.47 22.79
CA ALA A 304 -17.13 -13.82 23.02
C ALA A 304 -16.90 -14.75 21.82
N ALA A 305 -17.15 -14.28 20.60
CA ALA A 305 -16.88 -15.06 19.38
C ALA A 305 -15.39 -15.33 19.20
N ARG A 306 -14.53 -14.34 19.51
CA ARG A 306 -13.07 -14.51 19.46
C ARG A 306 -12.58 -15.49 20.53
N ALA A 307 -13.12 -15.43 21.75
CA ALA A 307 -12.81 -16.37 22.82
C ALA A 307 -13.24 -17.82 22.45
N ALA A 308 -14.49 -18.03 22.04
CA ALA A 308 -15.00 -19.34 21.62
C ALA A 308 -14.21 -19.93 20.43
N GLY A 309 -13.85 -19.10 19.44
CA GLY A 309 -12.99 -19.50 18.32
C GLY A 309 -11.60 -19.96 18.77
N MET A 310 -10.99 -19.27 19.74
CA MET A 310 -9.68 -19.66 20.28
C MET A 310 -9.73 -20.85 21.25
N ALA A 311 -10.86 -21.08 21.91
CA ALA A 311 -11.14 -22.30 22.68
C ALA A 311 -11.45 -23.50 21.76
N ARG A 312 -11.82 -23.24 20.50
CA ARG A 312 -12.37 -24.23 19.54
C ARG A 312 -13.66 -24.89 20.06
N ASP A 313 -14.44 -24.10 20.80
CA ASP A 313 -15.70 -24.45 21.44
C ASP A 313 -16.78 -24.81 20.42
N ARG A 314 -17.24 -26.07 20.44
CA ARG A 314 -18.28 -26.58 19.53
C ARG A 314 -19.71 -26.22 19.94
N ASP A 315 -19.95 -25.95 21.22
CA ASP A 315 -21.27 -25.58 21.73
C ASP A 315 -21.59 -24.10 21.43
N ALA A 316 -20.59 -23.32 21.02
CA ALA A 316 -20.76 -21.98 20.46
C ALA A 316 -21.29 -21.96 19.01
N VAL A 317 -21.17 -23.05 18.24
CA VAL A 317 -21.38 -23.07 16.78
C VAL A 317 -22.74 -22.52 16.36
N ASP A 318 -23.82 -22.99 16.97
CA ASP A 318 -25.19 -22.59 16.61
C ASP A 318 -25.42 -21.08 16.83
N ARG A 319 -24.80 -20.50 17.88
CA ARG A 319 -24.86 -19.06 18.20
C ARG A 319 -24.05 -18.25 17.19
N LEU A 320 -22.84 -18.71 16.86
CA LEU A 320 -21.96 -18.10 15.85
C LEU A 320 -22.58 -18.14 14.44
N MET A 321 -23.30 -19.21 14.10
CA MET A 321 -24.10 -19.36 12.89
C MET A 321 -25.24 -18.32 12.80
N ARG A 322 -25.90 -17.96 13.92
CA ARG A 322 -26.82 -16.80 13.95
C ARG A 322 -26.06 -15.49 13.69
N MET A 323 -24.95 -15.26 14.40
CA MET A 323 -24.16 -14.02 14.29
C MET A 323 -23.68 -13.76 12.86
N VAL A 324 -23.08 -14.74 12.18
CA VAL A 324 -22.50 -14.55 10.84
C VAL A 324 -23.56 -14.16 9.78
N LYS A 325 -24.81 -14.62 9.95
CA LYS A 325 -25.95 -14.27 9.08
C LYS A 325 -26.56 -12.91 9.41
N GLN A 326 -26.76 -12.61 10.70
CA GLN A 326 -27.69 -11.57 11.15
C GLN A 326 -27.02 -10.30 11.71
N ASP A 327 -25.84 -10.41 12.34
CA ASP A 327 -25.21 -9.31 13.10
C ASP A 327 -24.65 -8.19 12.19
N GLN A 328 -23.98 -7.19 12.76
CA GLN A 328 -23.23 -6.17 12.01
C GLN A 328 -21.85 -6.67 11.55
N PRO A 329 -21.24 -6.10 10.49
CA PRO A 329 -20.11 -6.72 9.78
C PRO A 329 -18.90 -7.11 10.63
N ALA A 330 -18.49 -6.30 11.61
CA ALA A 330 -17.37 -6.64 12.51
C ALA A 330 -17.63 -7.91 13.35
N ALA A 331 -18.88 -8.10 13.80
CA ALA A 331 -19.29 -9.31 14.51
C ALA A 331 -19.43 -10.50 13.56
N ARG A 332 -19.93 -10.31 12.33
CA ARG A 332 -19.94 -11.36 11.30
C ARG A 332 -18.53 -11.86 10.98
N ARG A 333 -17.56 -10.96 10.81
CA ARG A 333 -16.16 -11.29 10.55
C ARG A 333 -15.58 -12.15 11.66
N GLN A 334 -15.76 -11.74 12.92
CA GLN A 334 -15.23 -12.49 14.05
C GLN A 334 -15.98 -13.82 14.28
N ALA A 335 -17.26 -13.91 13.96
CA ALA A 335 -18.01 -15.17 13.95
C ALA A 335 -17.54 -16.11 12.84
N ALA A 336 -17.30 -15.62 11.62
CA ALA A 336 -16.74 -16.42 10.52
C ALA A 336 -15.35 -16.97 10.88
N THR A 337 -14.45 -16.12 11.39
CA THR A 337 -13.14 -16.55 11.94
C THR A 337 -13.30 -17.63 13.02
N ALA A 338 -14.27 -17.49 13.94
CA ALA A 338 -14.48 -18.47 14.99
C ALA A 338 -14.96 -19.83 14.43
N LEU A 339 -15.91 -19.82 13.49
CA LEU A 339 -16.41 -21.03 12.84
C LEU A 339 -15.30 -21.79 12.08
N GLY A 340 -14.40 -21.07 11.40
CA GLY A 340 -13.20 -21.66 10.79
C GLY A 340 -12.24 -22.29 11.81
N GLN A 341 -12.00 -21.60 12.93
CA GLN A 341 -11.14 -22.09 14.02
C GLN A 341 -11.72 -23.29 14.79
N ILE A 342 -13.05 -23.36 14.96
CA ILE A 342 -13.75 -24.49 15.60
C ILE A 342 -13.77 -25.73 14.69
N GLY A 343 -13.87 -25.52 13.36
CA GLY A 343 -13.80 -26.60 12.38
C GLY A 343 -15.09 -27.45 12.26
N ASP A 344 -16.24 -26.93 12.69
CA ASP A 344 -17.53 -27.64 12.54
C ASP A 344 -18.16 -27.40 11.16
N VAL A 345 -18.20 -28.45 10.35
CA VAL A 345 -18.73 -28.42 8.97
C VAL A 345 -20.21 -28.07 8.86
N ARG A 346 -20.99 -28.13 9.97
CA ARG A 346 -22.37 -27.62 10.02
C ARG A 346 -22.45 -26.13 9.66
N ALA A 347 -21.37 -25.37 9.84
CA ALA A 347 -21.28 -23.95 9.54
C ALA A 347 -21.22 -23.62 8.03
N VAL A 348 -20.86 -24.59 7.17
CA VAL A 348 -20.54 -24.34 5.75
C VAL A 348 -21.70 -23.69 4.97
N PRO A 349 -22.97 -24.12 5.07
CA PRO A 349 -24.08 -23.48 4.36
C PRO A 349 -24.32 -22.02 4.79
N ASP A 350 -24.12 -21.71 6.08
CA ASP A 350 -24.30 -20.37 6.63
C ASP A 350 -23.15 -19.42 6.25
N LEU A 351 -21.92 -19.93 6.14
CA LEU A 351 -20.78 -19.19 5.60
C LEU A 351 -20.97 -18.90 4.10
N ILE A 352 -21.41 -19.89 3.32
CA ILE A 352 -21.78 -19.71 1.91
C ILE A 352 -22.88 -18.65 1.76
N ALA A 353 -23.90 -18.67 2.61
CA ALA A 353 -24.95 -17.63 2.63
C ALA A 353 -24.41 -16.25 3.06
N ALA A 354 -23.48 -16.19 4.01
CA ALA A 354 -22.87 -14.94 4.48
C ALA A 354 -22.04 -14.22 3.40
N ALA A 355 -21.44 -14.96 2.45
CA ALA A 355 -20.69 -14.38 1.33
C ALA A 355 -21.54 -13.44 0.46
N ALA A 356 -22.85 -13.64 0.37
CA ALA A 356 -23.77 -12.70 -0.32
C ALA A 356 -23.78 -11.28 0.28
N ARG A 357 -23.30 -11.12 1.53
CA ARG A 357 -23.24 -9.86 2.29
C ARG A 357 -21.80 -9.55 2.75
N ALA A 358 -20.81 -10.11 2.04
CA ALA A 358 -19.41 -9.71 2.15
C ALA A 358 -19.20 -8.40 1.38
N ASP A 359 -19.51 -7.28 2.03
CA ASP A 359 -19.50 -5.95 1.42
C ASP A 359 -18.19 -5.16 1.65
N ASP A 360 -17.26 -5.73 2.43
CA ASP A 360 -15.89 -5.25 2.59
C ASP A 360 -14.86 -6.39 2.54
N ARG A 361 -13.61 -6.03 2.23
CA ARG A 361 -12.50 -6.98 2.03
C ARG A 361 -12.13 -7.80 3.28
N PHE A 362 -12.41 -7.32 4.49
CA PHE A 362 -12.12 -8.06 5.73
C PHE A 362 -13.22 -9.09 6.06
N LEU A 363 -14.49 -8.81 5.74
CA LEU A 363 -15.56 -9.79 5.85
C LEU A 363 -15.46 -10.86 4.75
N ASP A 364 -15.22 -10.44 3.52
CA ASP A 364 -14.90 -11.28 2.36
C ASP A 364 -13.72 -12.24 2.65
N HIS A 365 -12.67 -11.74 3.30
CA HIS A 365 -11.58 -12.57 3.78
C HIS A 365 -12.02 -13.59 4.83
N ALA A 366 -12.65 -13.18 5.93
CA ALA A 366 -12.96 -14.10 7.03
C ALA A 366 -13.96 -15.21 6.64
N VAL A 367 -14.94 -14.91 5.78
CA VAL A 367 -15.89 -15.92 5.27
C VAL A 367 -15.17 -16.91 4.34
N THR A 368 -14.40 -16.42 3.36
CA THR A 368 -13.69 -17.28 2.41
C THR A 368 -12.60 -18.11 3.09
N TYR A 369 -11.89 -17.54 4.07
CA TYR A 369 -10.84 -18.23 4.82
C TYR A 369 -11.43 -19.33 5.72
N ALA A 370 -12.57 -19.08 6.38
CA ALA A 370 -13.27 -20.12 7.14
C ALA A 370 -13.72 -21.29 6.25
N LEU A 371 -14.17 -21.03 5.01
CA LEU A 371 -14.48 -22.10 4.04
C LEU A 371 -13.24 -22.92 3.65
N ILE A 372 -12.07 -22.29 3.53
CA ILE A 372 -10.78 -22.98 3.30
C ILE A 372 -10.40 -23.83 4.53
N GLU A 373 -10.52 -23.29 5.75
CA GLU A 373 -10.22 -24.01 6.99
C GLU A 373 -11.15 -25.23 7.22
N LEU A 374 -12.41 -25.12 6.81
CA LEU A 374 -13.42 -26.19 6.91
C LEU A 374 -13.30 -27.30 5.85
N LYS A 375 -12.46 -27.11 4.81
CA LYS A 375 -12.08 -28.15 3.81
C LYS A 375 -13.23 -29.03 3.27
N THR A 376 -14.42 -28.45 3.10
CA THR A 376 -15.64 -29.18 2.72
C THR A 376 -16.06 -28.78 1.30
N PRO A 377 -15.57 -29.45 0.24
CA PRO A 377 -15.68 -28.95 -1.13
C PRO A 377 -17.08 -29.11 -1.75
N GLY A 378 -17.85 -30.15 -1.41
CA GLY A 378 -19.14 -30.44 -2.04
C GLY A 378 -20.13 -29.25 -2.05
N PRO A 379 -20.48 -28.67 -0.89
CA PRO A 379 -21.36 -27.49 -0.83
C PRO A 379 -20.80 -26.26 -1.55
N ALA A 380 -19.46 -26.09 -1.60
CA ALA A 380 -18.83 -25.01 -2.34
C ALA A 380 -18.89 -25.24 -3.86
N LEU A 381 -18.74 -26.48 -4.34
CA LEU A 381 -18.92 -26.84 -5.75
C LEU A 381 -20.37 -26.62 -6.21
N ASP A 382 -21.36 -26.84 -5.34
CA ASP A 382 -22.74 -26.44 -5.60
C ASP A 382 -22.95 -24.92 -5.54
N ALA A 383 -22.25 -24.20 -4.65
CA ALA A 383 -22.31 -22.74 -4.57
C ALA A 383 -21.76 -22.03 -5.83
N LEU A 384 -20.91 -22.67 -6.64
CA LEU A 384 -20.53 -22.18 -7.98
C LEU A 384 -21.74 -21.98 -8.91
N LYS A 385 -22.86 -22.67 -8.65
CA LYS A 385 -24.12 -22.59 -9.42
C LYS A 385 -25.06 -21.50 -8.90
N ASN A 386 -24.73 -20.83 -7.80
CA ASN A 386 -25.60 -19.85 -7.15
C ASN A 386 -25.76 -18.57 -8.01
N PRO A 387 -26.95 -17.95 -8.09
CA PRO A 387 -27.16 -16.72 -8.88
C PRO A 387 -26.39 -15.50 -8.35
N ASN A 388 -26.00 -15.45 -7.07
CA ASN A 388 -25.23 -14.34 -6.51
C ASN A 388 -23.72 -14.46 -6.84
N PRO A 389 -23.10 -13.48 -7.52
CA PRO A 389 -21.69 -13.55 -7.91
C PRO A 389 -20.73 -13.55 -6.72
N LYS A 390 -21.06 -12.91 -5.59
CA LYS A 390 -20.22 -12.95 -4.37
C LYS A 390 -20.16 -14.35 -3.77
N ILE A 391 -21.26 -15.11 -3.83
CA ILE A 391 -21.28 -16.52 -3.44
C ILE A 391 -20.40 -17.34 -4.38
N ARG A 392 -20.53 -17.18 -5.71
CA ARG A 392 -19.67 -17.86 -6.69
C ARG A 392 -18.20 -17.54 -6.47
N LYS A 393 -17.84 -16.26 -6.23
CA LYS A 393 -16.49 -15.76 -5.94
C LYS A 393 -15.90 -16.43 -4.70
N ALA A 394 -16.60 -16.37 -3.57
CA ALA A 394 -16.12 -16.95 -2.31
C ALA A 394 -15.95 -18.48 -2.42
N ALA A 395 -16.89 -19.17 -3.08
CA ALA A 395 -16.78 -20.60 -3.33
C ALA A 395 -15.60 -20.95 -4.26
N LEU A 396 -15.43 -20.23 -5.37
CA LEU A 396 -14.34 -20.42 -6.34
C LEU A 396 -12.97 -20.25 -5.68
N VAL A 397 -12.78 -19.14 -4.96
CA VAL A 397 -11.52 -18.84 -4.27
C VAL A 397 -11.29 -19.80 -3.11
N ALA A 398 -12.34 -20.25 -2.39
CA ALA A 398 -12.17 -21.24 -1.34
C ALA A 398 -11.75 -22.60 -1.90
N LEU A 399 -12.32 -23.05 -3.02
CA LEU A 399 -11.99 -24.33 -3.64
C LEU A 399 -10.57 -24.34 -4.25
N ASP A 400 -10.17 -23.28 -4.95
CA ASP A 400 -8.78 -23.09 -5.45
C ASP A 400 -7.74 -23.20 -4.33
N GLN A 401 -8.09 -22.70 -3.15
CA GLN A 401 -7.18 -22.55 -2.01
C GLN A 401 -7.37 -23.65 -0.94
N MET A 402 -8.25 -24.62 -1.16
CA MET A 402 -8.20 -25.89 -0.42
C MET A 402 -6.88 -26.64 -0.72
N ASP A 403 -6.64 -27.75 -0.04
CA ASP A 403 -5.52 -28.63 -0.41
C ASP A 403 -5.93 -29.46 -1.64
N ASP A 404 -4.97 -29.72 -2.53
CA ASP A 404 -5.12 -30.42 -3.81
C ASP A 404 -6.14 -29.84 -4.82
N SER A 405 -6.75 -28.67 -4.54
CA SER A 405 -7.64 -27.89 -5.43
C SER A 405 -8.70 -28.71 -6.20
N PRO A 406 -9.86 -29.04 -5.58
CA PRO A 406 -10.94 -29.82 -6.20
C PRO A 406 -11.72 -29.13 -7.34
N LEU A 407 -11.18 -28.07 -7.95
CA LEU A 407 -11.73 -27.40 -9.13
C LEU A 407 -11.30 -28.09 -10.43
N ALA A 408 -12.17 -28.00 -11.45
CA ALA A 408 -11.82 -28.27 -12.84
C ALA A 408 -12.02 -27.02 -13.71
N ALA A 409 -11.15 -26.81 -14.70
CA ALA A 409 -11.21 -25.66 -15.61
C ALA A 409 -12.59 -25.43 -16.27
N SER A 410 -13.35 -26.51 -16.53
CA SER A 410 -14.71 -26.46 -17.08
C SER A 410 -15.75 -25.80 -16.16
N GLN A 411 -15.55 -25.86 -14.85
CA GLN A 411 -16.42 -25.21 -13.85
C GLN A 411 -16.15 -23.70 -13.78
N LEU A 412 -14.90 -23.29 -13.99
CA LEU A 412 -14.45 -21.90 -13.99
C LEU A 412 -14.75 -21.18 -15.30
N THR A 413 -14.60 -21.85 -16.45
CA THR A 413 -14.68 -21.24 -17.80
C THR A 413 -15.89 -20.30 -18.02
N PRO A 414 -17.13 -20.60 -17.57
CA PRO A 414 -18.26 -19.67 -17.69
C PRO A 414 -18.04 -18.33 -16.98
N MET A 415 -17.32 -18.33 -15.85
CA MET A 415 -17.07 -17.17 -15.00
C MET A 415 -16.09 -16.17 -15.62
N LEU A 416 -15.27 -16.59 -16.59
CA LEU A 416 -14.47 -15.69 -17.42
C LEU A 416 -15.34 -14.72 -18.24
N SER A 417 -16.59 -15.08 -18.50
CA SER A 417 -17.58 -14.27 -19.24
C SER A 417 -18.61 -13.58 -18.35
N ASP A 418 -18.47 -13.62 -17.02
CA ASP A 418 -19.50 -13.09 -16.12
C ASP A 418 -19.65 -11.56 -16.22
N LYS A 419 -20.86 -11.07 -15.97
CA LYS A 419 -21.15 -9.64 -15.91
C LYS A 419 -20.52 -9.01 -14.66
N ASP A 420 -20.44 -9.76 -13.56
CA ASP A 420 -19.80 -9.31 -12.32
C ASP A 420 -18.27 -9.24 -12.47
N LYS A 421 -17.69 -8.07 -12.17
CA LYS A 421 -16.26 -7.84 -12.34
C LYS A 421 -15.40 -8.56 -11.29
N GLU A 422 -15.83 -8.60 -10.02
CA GLU A 422 -15.04 -9.26 -8.97
C GLU A 422 -14.92 -10.76 -9.25
N LEU A 423 -16.00 -11.39 -9.73
CA LEU A 423 -15.99 -12.79 -10.11
C LEU A 423 -15.11 -13.07 -11.33
N ARG A 424 -15.12 -12.20 -12.37
CA ARG A 424 -14.17 -12.32 -13.49
C ARG A 424 -12.72 -12.23 -13.03
N THR A 425 -12.40 -11.24 -12.19
CA THR A 425 -11.04 -11.05 -11.66
C THR A 425 -10.62 -12.24 -10.80
N ALA A 426 -11.51 -12.79 -9.97
CA ALA A 426 -11.24 -14.01 -9.21
C ALA A 426 -11.01 -15.22 -10.12
N ALA A 427 -11.80 -15.40 -11.19
CA ALA A 427 -11.63 -16.48 -12.16
C ALA A 427 -10.29 -16.39 -12.90
N LEU A 428 -9.88 -15.19 -13.34
CA LEU A 428 -8.57 -14.99 -13.96
C LEU A 428 -7.41 -15.22 -12.99
N TRP A 429 -7.56 -14.78 -11.74
CA TRP A 429 -6.58 -14.99 -10.67
C TRP A 429 -6.41 -16.48 -10.34
N VAL A 430 -7.50 -17.25 -10.28
CA VAL A 430 -7.44 -18.70 -10.10
C VAL A 430 -6.72 -19.38 -11.28
N VAL A 431 -7.08 -19.09 -12.55
CA VAL A 431 -6.37 -19.75 -13.68
C VAL A 431 -4.88 -19.40 -13.72
N ALA A 432 -4.46 -18.24 -13.22
CA ALA A 432 -3.04 -17.90 -13.10
C ALA A 432 -2.26 -18.81 -12.12
N HIS A 433 -2.94 -19.59 -11.28
CA HIS A 433 -2.36 -20.63 -10.43
C HIS A 433 -2.33 -22.03 -11.06
N HIS A 434 -3.07 -22.27 -12.16
CA HIS A 434 -3.18 -23.56 -12.84
C HIS A 434 -2.68 -23.47 -14.30
N PRO A 435 -1.36 -23.51 -14.56
CA PRO A 435 -0.79 -23.36 -15.91
C PRO A 435 -1.26 -24.42 -16.91
N ASP A 436 -1.69 -25.59 -16.43
CA ASP A 436 -2.30 -26.67 -17.19
C ASP A 436 -3.69 -26.29 -17.76
N TRP A 437 -4.39 -25.31 -17.17
CA TRP A 437 -5.67 -24.80 -17.66
C TRP A 437 -5.53 -23.70 -18.72
N SER A 438 -4.29 -23.35 -19.11
CA SER A 438 -3.99 -22.40 -20.18
C SER A 438 -4.81 -22.65 -21.45
N GLY A 439 -4.99 -23.91 -21.86
CA GLY A 439 -5.82 -24.29 -23.00
C GLY A 439 -7.27 -23.81 -22.93
N SER A 440 -7.87 -23.71 -21.73
CA SER A 440 -9.23 -23.17 -21.55
C SER A 440 -9.28 -21.65 -21.72
N VAL A 441 -8.26 -20.92 -21.24
CA VAL A 441 -8.14 -19.47 -21.47
C VAL A 441 -7.86 -19.16 -22.94
N LEU A 442 -7.00 -19.95 -23.60
CA LEU A 442 -6.74 -19.82 -25.04
C LEU A 442 -8.00 -20.07 -25.88
N SER A 443 -8.78 -21.10 -25.55
CA SER A 443 -10.06 -21.40 -26.20
C SER A 443 -11.11 -20.29 -25.99
N PHE A 444 -11.23 -19.79 -24.76
CA PHE A 444 -12.09 -18.64 -24.45
C PHE A 444 -11.66 -17.39 -25.24
N LEU A 445 -10.38 -17.04 -25.22
CA LEU A 445 -9.84 -15.88 -25.91
C LEU A 445 -10.04 -16.00 -27.42
N ASP A 446 -9.61 -17.09 -28.05
CA ASP A 446 -9.73 -17.27 -29.51
C ASP A 446 -11.20 -17.21 -29.98
N GLY A 447 -12.09 -17.93 -29.29
CA GLY A 447 -13.52 -17.94 -29.58
C GLY A 447 -14.21 -16.58 -29.41
N ARG A 448 -13.82 -15.77 -28.41
CA ARG A 448 -14.30 -14.38 -28.29
C ARG A 448 -13.67 -13.47 -29.35
N LEU A 449 -12.36 -13.54 -29.51
CA LEU A 449 -11.57 -12.65 -30.37
C LEU A 449 -11.90 -12.82 -31.87
N ARG A 450 -12.14 -14.05 -32.34
CA ARG A 450 -12.53 -14.36 -33.73
C ARG A 450 -14.03 -14.24 -34.00
N SER A 451 -14.87 -14.00 -32.99
CA SER A 451 -16.32 -13.89 -33.20
C SER A 451 -16.68 -12.76 -34.19
N PRO A 452 -17.78 -12.87 -34.96
CA PRO A 452 -18.20 -11.82 -35.88
C PRO A 452 -18.61 -10.49 -35.20
N GLY A 453 -19.06 -10.54 -33.94
CA GLY A 453 -19.54 -9.37 -33.16
C GLY A 453 -18.47 -8.65 -32.33
N PHE A 454 -17.21 -8.67 -32.77
CA PHE A 454 -16.06 -8.47 -31.90
C PHE A 454 -15.73 -7.01 -31.50
N PRO A 455 -15.54 -6.73 -30.19
CA PRO A 455 -16.39 -7.16 -29.09
C PRO A 455 -17.21 -5.94 -28.63
N ALA A 456 -18.50 -5.88 -28.96
CA ALA A 456 -19.37 -4.90 -28.32
C ALA A 456 -19.64 -5.33 -26.85
N ASP A 457 -20.18 -6.54 -26.69
CA ASP A 457 -20.43 -7.15 -25.39
C ASP A 457 -19.19 -7.86 -24.84
N GLY A 458 -18.92 -7.70 -23.54
CA GLY A 458 -17.80 -8.38 -22.87
C GLY A 458 -16.41 -7.93 -23.33
N ALA A 459 -16.28 -6.73 -23.90
CA ALA A 459 -14.98 -6.16 -24.26
C ALA A 459 -14.01 -6.09 -23.07
N GLU A 460 -14.54 -5.81 -21.86
CA GLU A 460 -13.75 -5.84 -20.63
C GLU A 460 -13.21 -7.22 -20.31
N SER A 461 -14.02 -8.28 -20.36
CA SER A 461 -13.57 -9.62 -19.93
C SER A 461 -12.47 -10.18 -20.81
N VAL A 462 -12.57 -9.92 -22.13
CA VAL A 462 -11.51 -10.27 -23.09
C VAL A 462 -10.25 -9.44 -22.83
N ARG A 463 -10.38 -8.15 -22.51
CA ARG A 463 -9.23 -7.29 -22.16
C ARG A 463 -8.56 -7.76 -20.87
N ASP A 464 -9.33 -7.92 -19.80
CA ASP A 464 -8.86 -8.38 -18.48
C ASP A 464 -8.06 -9.69 -18.66
N ALA A 465 -8.57 -10.64 -19.44
CA ALA A 465 -7.90 -11.90 -19.74
C ALA A 465 -6.60 -11.75 -20.56
N VAL A 466 -6.58 -10.94 -21.63
CA VAL A 466 -5.35 -10.68 -22.40
C VAL A 466 -4.29 -9.98 -21.55
N LEU A 467 -4.68 -9.12 -20.61
CA LEU A 467 -3.75 -8.47 -19.67
C LEU A 467 -3.16 -9.47 -18.66
N SER A 468 -4.01 -10.27 -18.00
CA SER A 468 -3.57 -11.29 -17.03
C SER A 468 -2.60 -12.30 -17.63
N PHE A 469 -2.79 -12.67 -18.90
CA PHE A 469 -1.98 -13.68 -19.60
C PHE A 469 -1.10 -13.10 -20.72
N CYS A 470 -0.77 -11.80 -20.69
CA CYS A 470 0.02 -11.16 -21.75
C CYS A 470 1.42 -11.77 -21.96
N SER A 471 1.99 -12.40 -20.92
CA SER A 471 3.27 -13.11 -20.97
C SER A 471 3.18 -14.54 -21.53
N ASP A 472 1.97 -15.08 -21.75
CA ASP A 472 1.79 -16.42 -22.28
C ASP A 472 2.03 -16.47 -23.80
N ALA A 473 2.74 -17.50 -24.26
CA ALA A 473 3.11 -17.65 -25.67
C ALA A 473 1.91 -17.96 -26.58
N GLY A 474 0.88 -18.64 -26.06
CA GLY A 474 -0.37 -18.88 -26.78
C GLY A 474 -1.18 -17.60 -26.95
N VAL A 475 -1.32 -16.79 -25.89
CA VAL A 475 -1.99 -15.48 -25.96
C VAL A 475 -1.23 -14.53 -26.89
N GLN A 476 0.10 -14.49 -26.80
CA GLN A 476 0.93 -13.72 -27.72
C GLN A 476 0.74 -14.17 -29.18
N LYS A 477 0.64 -15.48 -29.43
CA LYS A 477 0.33 -16.00 -30.77
C LYS A 477 -1.06 -15.58 -31.24
N ILE A 478 -2.12 -15.79 -30.44
CA ILE A 478 -3.49 -15.40 -30.83
C ILE A 478 -3.55 -13.91 -31.18
N VAL A 479 -2.96 -13.04 -30.36
CA VAL A 479 -2.87 -11.60 -30.64
C VAL A 479 -2.08 -11.31 -31.92
N SER A 480 -0.96 -12.02 -32.16
CA SER A 480 -0.18 -11.89 -33.41
C SER A 480 -0.99 -12.30 -34.64
N ASP A 481 -1.65 -13.46 -34.61
CA ASP A 481 -2.44 -14.00 -35.71
C ASP A 481 -3.58 -13.01 -36.10
N LEU A 482 -4.22 -12.39 -35.11
CA LEU A 482 -5.31 -11.43 -35.29
C LEU A 482 -4.86 -10.03 -35.73
N LEU A 483 -3.62 -9.64 -35.45
CA LEU A 483 -3.01 -8.42 -36.01
C LEU A 483 -2.40 -8.68 -37.40
N GLY A 484 -2.13 -9.93 -37.76
CA GLY A 484 -1.74 -10.34 -39.12
C GLY A 484 -2.92 -10.36 -40.08
N ASP A 485 -4.07 -10.88 -39.65
CA ASP A 485 -5.29 -10.99 -40.45
C ASP A 485 -5.80 -9.64 -40.98
N SER A 486 -5.81 -9.45 -42.29
CA SER A 486 -6.32 -8.24 -42.94
C SER A 486 -7.86 -8.18 -42.99
N ALA A 487 -8.56 -9.30 -42.78
CA ALA A 487 -10.01 -9.33 -42.60
C ALA A 487 -10.45 -9.00 -41.16
N ALA A 488 -9.51 -8.86 -40.22
CA ALA A 488 -9.75 -8.53 -38.82
C ALA A 488 -10.57 -7.23 -38.63
N GLY A 489 -10.32 -6.23 -39.47
CA GLY A 489 -10.96 -4.92 -39.45
C GLY A 489 -10.46 -3.98 -38.34
N ALA A 490 -10.42 -2.68 -38.63
CA ALA A 490 -9.80 -1.66 -37.78
C ALA A 490 -10.27 -1.65 -36.31
N LYS A 491 -11.53 -1.99 -36.02
CA LYS A 491 -12.04 -2.08 -34.63
C LYS A 491 -11.31 -3.16 -33.81
N ARG A 492 -11.00 -4.31 -34.42
CA ARG A 492 -10.26 -5.41 -33.79
C ARG A 492 -8.81 -5.02 -33.53
N GLU A 493 -8.19 -4.43 -34.54
CA GLU A 493 -6.80 -3.96 -34.50
C GLU A 493 -6.63 -2.89 -33.40
N LEU A 494 -7.48 -1.87 -33.36
CA LEU A 494 -7.45 -0.82 -32.32
C LEU A 494 -7.66 -1.38 -30.91
N PHE A 495 -8.64 -2.28 -30.70
CA PHE A 495 -8.89 -2.89 -29.39
C PHE A 495 -7.68 -3.68 -28.87
N LEU A 496 -7.01 -4.42 -29.75
CA LEU A 496 -5.80 -5.18 -29.41
C LEU A 496 -4.64 -4.25 -29.10
N LEU A 497 -4.40 -3.20 -29.91
CA LEU A 497 -3.38 -2.18 -29.65
C LEU A 497 -3.60 -1.46 -28.31
N ASP A 498 -4.85 -1.09 -27.98
CA ASP A 498 -5.24 -0.47 -26.70
C ASP A 498 -5.10 -1.39 -25.47
N THR A 499 -4.99 -2.69 -25.71
CA THR A 499 -4.78 -3.70 -24.68
C THR A 499 -3.29 -4.00 -24.52
N ILE A 500 -2.55 -4.18 -25.62
CA ILE A 500 -1.09 -4.37 -25.62
C ILE A 500 -0.34 -3.22 -24.91
N ASP A 501 -0.82 -1.97 -25.08
CA ASP A 501 -0.26 -0.76 -24.44
C ASP A 501 -0.31 -0.77 -22.90
N ARG A 502 -1.01 -1.76 -22.30
CA ARG A 502 -1.18 -1.91 -20.85
C ARG A 502 -0.57 -3.22 -20.31
N CYS A 503 0.10 -4.01 -21.16
CA CYS A 503 0.70 -5.27 -20.77
C CYS A 503 2.04 -5.03 -20.03
N GLU A 504 2.15 -5.46 -18.77
CA GLU A 504 3.39 -5.36 -17.99
C GLU A 504 4.39 -6.46 -18.40
N LEU A 505 5.05 -6.26 -19.55
CA LEU A 505 6.00 -7.20 -20.14
C LEU A 505 7.46 -6.80 -19.87
N LYS A 506 8.31 -7.80 -19.61
CA LYS A 506 9.77 -7.60 -19.46
C LYS A 506 10.44 -7.20 -20.77
N GLU A 507 9.98 -7.79 -21.88
CA GLU A 507 10.47 -7.58 -23.24
C GLU A 507 9.26 -7.59 -24.18
N PHE A 508 9.29 -6.77 -25.24
CA PHE A 508 8.18 -6.70 -26.19
C PHE A 508 8.29 -7.82 -27.24
N PRO A 509 7.28 -8.70 -27.44
CA PRO A 509 7.41 -9.87 -28.30
C PRO A 509 7.78 -9.55 -29.75
N ALA A 510 8.78 -10.25 -30.29
CA ALA A 510 9.24 -10.05 -31.67
C ALA A 510 8.12 -10.26 -32.72
N ALA A 511 7.23 -11.23 -32.48
CA ALA A 511 6.05 -11.45 -33.33
C ALA A 511 5.09 -10.24 -33.32
N TRP A 512 4.88 -9.61 -32.16
CA TRP A 512 4.08 -8.38 -32.09
C TRP A 512 4.77 -7.22 -32.80
N THR A 513 6.10 -7.08 -32.67
CA THR A 513 6.89 -6.07 -33.42
C THR A 513 6.71 -6.24 -34.92
N GLU A 514 6.77 -7.46 -35.45
CA GLU A 514 6.54 -7.75 -36.87
C GLU A 514 5.15 -7.26 -37.33
N ARG A 515 4.09 -7.65 -36.61
CA ARG A 515 2.71 -7.26 -36.95
C ARG A 515 2.45 -5.76 -36.78
N LEU A 516 3.07 -5.09 -35.81
CA LEU A 516 3.04 -3.62 -35.74
C LEU A 516 3.62 -2.99 -36.99
N GLY A 517 4.71 -3.52 -37.51
CA GLY A 517 5.28 -3.09 -38.79
C GLY A 517 4.32 -3.33 -39.96
N ASP A 518 3.64 -4.47 -39.99
CA ASP A 518 2.67 -4.76 -41.06
C ASP A 518 1.48 -3.81 -41.01
N LEU A 519 0.95 -3.51 -39.82
CA LEU A 519 -0.10 -2.51 -39.61
C LEU A 519 0.36 -1.10 -40.04
N LEU A 520 1.64 -0.75 -39.83
CA LEU A 520 2.22 0.51 -40.31
C LEU A 520 2.29 0.58 -41.85
N ASP A 521 2.41 -0.55 -42.56
CA ASP A 521 2.32 -0.61 -44.03
C ASP A 521 0.85 -0.66 -44.53
N ARG A 522 -0.02 -1.50 -43.92
CA ARG A 522 -1.34 -1.88 -44.48
C ARG A 522 -2.58 -1.27 -43.81
N GLY A 523 -2.46 -0.72 -42.60
CA GLY A 523 -3.62 -0.35 -41.76
C GLY A 523 -4.39 0.88 -42.24
N THR A 524 -5.55 1.15 -41.65
CA THR A 524 -6.26 2.43 -41.83
C THR A 524 -5.47 3.58 -41.17
N PRO A 525 -5.70 4.86 -41.51
CA PRO A 525 -4.97 5.99 -40.91
C PRO A 525 -4.99 5.99 -39.37
N GLU A 526 -6.10 5.57 -38.77
CA GLU A 526 -6.31 5.49 -37.33
C GLU A 526 -5.49 4.35 -36.71
N VAL A 527 -5.53 3.17 -37.33
CA VAL A 527 -4.75 1.98 -36.91
C VAL A 527 -3.26 2.25 -37.01
N ARG A 528 -2.81 2.85 -38.12
CA ARG A 528 -1.41 3.26 -38.33
C ARG A 528 -0.96 4.26 -37.28
N LEU A 529 -1.77 5.28 -36.99
CA LEU A 529 -1.48 6.27 -35.96
C LEU A 529 -1.45 5.63 -34.56
N ARG A 530 -2.33 4.68 -34.27
CA ARG A 530 -2.37 3.99 -32.98
C ARG A 530 -1.16 3.07 -32.77
N ALA A 531 -0.80 2.27 -33.77
CA ALA A 531 0.39 1.41 -33.75
C ALA A 531 1.67 2.26 -33.59
N LEU A 532 1.75 3.39 -34.28
CA LEU A 532 2.90 4.30 -34.18
C LEU A 532 3.01 5.00 -32.82
N ASN A 533 1.87 5.28 -32.17
CA ASN A 533 1.85 5.75 -30.78
C ASN A 533 2.31 4.68 -29.78
N LEU A 534 1.94 3.41 -29.99
CA LEU A 534 2.44 2.28 -29.19
C LEU A 534 3.96 2.12 -29.32
N VAL A 535 4.50 2.17 -30.55
CA VAL A 535 5.95 2.18 -30.83
C VAL A 535 6.64 3.36 -30.11
N ARG A 536 6.02 4.54 -30.11
CA ARG A 536 6.53 5.75 -29.44
C ARG A 536 6.56 5.64 -27.91
N ALA A 537 5.53 5.03 -27.32
CA ALA A 537 5.42 4.81 -25.88
C ALA A 537 6.43 3.74 -25.41
N LEU A 538 6.30 2.53 -25.93
CA LEU A 538 7.04 1.33 -25.49
C LEU A 538 8.46 1.19 -26.09
N GLN A 539 9.00 2.24 -26.72
CA GLN A 539 10.38 2.27 -27.24
C GLN A 539 10.68 1.23 -28.33
N ILE A 540 9.68 0.69 -29.03
CA ILE A 540 9.80 -0.55 -29.83
C ILE A 540 10.79 -0.39 -30.98
N ALA A 541 11.81 -1.25 -31.04
CA ALA A 541 12.92 -1.20 -31.99
C ALA A 541 12.67 -2.08 -33.23
N GLY A 542 13.50 -1.94 -34.27
CA GLY A 542 13.46 -2.80 -35.47
C GLY A 542 12.39 -2.44 -36.50
N LEU A 543 11.73 -1.29 -36.33
CA LEU A 543 10.71 -0.77 -37.24
C LEU A 543 11.15 0.50 -37.99
N ASP A 544 12.41 0.88 -37.85
CA ASP A 544 12.90 2.22 -38.20
C ASP A 544 12.73 2.53 -39.69
N ASN A 545 13.04 1.60 -40.60
CA ASN A 545 12.81 1.74 -42.05
C ASN A 545 11.31 1.95 -42.39
N ARG A 546 10.40 1.29 -41.66
CA ARG A 546 8.94 1.41 -41.84
C ARG A 546 8.44 2.77 -41.31
N VAL A 547 9.01 3.27 -40.22
CA VAL A 547 8.73 4.60 -39.66
C VAL A 547 9.28 5.71 -40.57
N GLU A 548 10.50 5.57 -41.09
CA GLU A 548 11.15 6.50 -42.02
C GLU A 548 10.34 6.68 -43.31
N LYS A 549 9.85 5.58 -43.90
CA LYS A 549 8.95 5.57 -45.06
C LYS A 549 7.64 6.34 -44.82
N ILE A 550 7.13 6.36 -43.58
CA ILE A 550 5.93 7.15 -43.21
C ILE A 550 6.29 8.62 -42.99
N ALA A 551 7.45 8.91 -42.40
CA ALA A 551 7.96 10.25 -42.14
C ALA A 551 8.31 11.02 -43.43
N SER A 552 8.89 10.33 -44.42
CA SER A 552 9.24 10.91 -45.72
C SER A 552 8.05 11.04 -46.67
N ASN A 553 7.08 10.11 -46.63
CA ASN A 553 5.90 10.13 -47.50
C ASN A 553 5.00 11.36 -47.26
N GLU A 554 4.93 12.23 -48.26
CA GLU A 554 4.12 13.46 -48.25
C GLU A 554 2.61 13.19 -48.29
N THR A 555 2.18 12.02 -48.75
CA THR A 555 0.75 11.62 -48.77
C THR A 555 0.24 11.06 -47.44
N SER A 556 1.12 10.87 -46.44
CA SER A 556 0.73 10.51 -45.07
C SER A 556 -0.10 11.62 -44.44
N THR A 557 -1.11 11.27 -43.63
CA THR A 557 -1.85 12.30 -42.87
C THR A 557 -0.90 13.08 -41.94
N PRO A 558 -1.14 14.39 -41.70
CA PRO A 558 -0.17 15.23 -40.99
C PRO A 558 0.22 14.70 -39.61
N ASP A 559 -0.72 14.11 -38.86
CA ASP A 559 -0.45 13.62 -37.51
C ASP A 559 0.25 12.26 -37.50
N LEU A 560 0.02 11.43 -38.53
CA LEU A 560 0.78 10.21 -38.78
C LEU A 560 2.23 10.55 -39.13
N ARG A 561 2.46 11.49 -40.07
CA ARG A 561 3.81 11.96 -40.46
C ARG A 561 4.54 12.63 -39.30
N THR A 562 3.84 13.45 -38.50
CA THR A 562 4.41 14.10 -37.30
C THR A 562 4.77 13.07 -36.23
N THR A 563 3.93 12.06 -36.00
CA THR A 563 4.21 10.99 -35.02
C THR A 563 5.34 10.08 -35.50
N ALA A 564 5.47 9.84 -36.81
CA ALA A 564 6.61 9.10 -37.39
C ALA A 564 7.94 9.81 -37.14
N LEU A 565 7.99 11.11 -37.43
CA LEU A 565 9.16 11.95 -37.12
C LEU A 565 9.45 11.97 -35.61
N ALA A 566 8.43 11.98 -34.75
CA ALA A 566 8.60 11.91 -33.29
C ALA A 566 9.20 10.59 -32.78
N VAL A 567 9.03 9.49 -33.52
CA VAL A 567 9.69 8.20 -33.24
C VAL A 567 11.10 8.20 -33.85
N PHE A 568 11.22 8.54 -35.12
CA PHE A 568 12.47 8.47 -35.89
C PHE A 568 13.58 9.35 -35.30
N VAL A 569 13.28 10.61 -34.99
CA VAL A 569 14.25 11.58 -34.42
C VAL A 569 14.83 11.13 -33.09
N ARG A 570 14.17 10.23 -32.35
CA ARG A 570 14.72 9.68 -31.10
C ARG A 570 15.92 8.76 -31.32
N ARG A 571 16.05 8.15 -32.51
CA ARG A 571 17.14 7.23 -32.89
C ARG A 571 18.07 7.83 -33.94
N HIS A 572 17.48 8.53 -34.90
CA HIS A 572 18.17 9.20 -36.01
C HIS A 572 17.94 10.71 -35.85
N PRO A 573 18.71 11.41 -35.00
CA PRO A 573 18.36 12.76 -34.57
C PRO A 573 18.51 13.84 -35.64
N GLY A 574 19.06 13.53 -36.82
CA GLY A 574 19.06 14.46 -37.95
C GLY A 574 17.65 14.65 -38.53
N LEU A 575 17.39 15.82 -39.08
CA LEU A 575 16.23 16.10 -39.92
C LEU A 575 16.70 16.65 -41.26
N ASP A 576 16.13 16.16 -42.36
CA ASP A 576 16.27 16.80 -43.67
C ASP A 576 15.39 18.06 -43.77
N ASP A 577 15.64 18.88 -44.79
CA ASP A 577 14.96 20.16 -44.96
C ASP A 577 13.47 20.02 -45.36
N ALA A 578 13.05 18.89 -45.93
CA ALA A 578 11.64 18.63 -46.23
C ALA A 578 10.87 18.27 -44.95
N ALA A 579 11.43 17.43 -44.09
CA ALA A 579 10.91 17.11 -42.76
C ALA A 579 10.90 18.36 -41.85
N LEU A 580 11.93 19.20 -41.90
CA LEU A 580 11.96 20.49 -41.20
C LEU A 580 10.88 21.46 -41.70
N LYS A 581 10.73 21.61 -43.03
CA LYS A 581 9.69 22.44 -43.65
C LYS A 581 8.29 21.94 -43.27
N PHE A 582 8.08 20.62 -43.26
CA PHE A 582 6.84 20.00 -42.80
C PHE A 582 6.56 20.31 -41.32
N LEU A 583 7.49 20.00 -40.41
CA LEU A 583 7.31 20.23 -38.97
C LEU A 583 7.10 21.71 -38.63
N THR A 584 7.84 22.63 -39.27
CA THR A 584 7.67 24.06 -39.03
C THR A 584 6.34 24.61 -39.57
N SER A 585 5.75 24.01 -40.62
CA SER A 585 4.38 24.32 -41.06
C SER A 585 3.31 23.95 -40.01
N ARG A 586 3.53 22.88 -39.24
CA ARG A 586 2.61 22.45 -38.16
C ARG A 586 2.65 23.35 -36.93
N LEU A 587 3.63 24.26 -36.81
CA LEU A 587 3.72 25.23 -35.70
C LEU A 587 2.70 26.38 -35.81
N ALA A 588 2.17 26.64 -37.01
CA ALA A 588 1.28 27.77 -37.27
C ALA A 588 0.01 27.72 -36.42
N LYS A 589 -0.48 28.90 -35.98
CA LYS A 589 -1.63 29.05 -35.06
C LYS A 589 -2.99 28.60 -35.65
N THR A 590 -3.04 28.27 -36.93
CA THR A 590 -4.19 27.66 -37.62
C THR A 590 -4.29 26.14 -37.39
N ASN A 591 -3.22 25.50 -36.92
CA ASN A 591 -3.25 24.11 -36.46
C ASN A 591 -3.69 24.06 -34.99
N ASP A 592 -4.19 22.91 -34.54
CA ASP A 592 -4.59 22.69 -33.15
C ASP A 592 -3.39 22.67 -32.18
N ALA A 593 -3.68 22.82 -30.88
CA ALA A 593 -2.64 22.89 -29.85
C ALA A 593 -1.80 21.60 -29.73
N ALA A 594 -2.37 20.42 -29.98
CA ALA A 594 -1.67 19.15 -29.80
C ALA A 594 -0.71 18.87 -30.95
N ALA A 595 -1.10 19.15 -32.20
CA ALA A 595 -0.22 19.08 -33.37
C ALA A 595 0.93 20.10 -33.26
N ARG A 596 0.62 21.35 -32.88
CA ARG A 596 1.63 22.41 -32.67
C ARG A 596 2.66 22.02 -31.62
N LEU A 597 2.20 21.54 -30.46
CA LEU A 597 3.07 21.09 -29.37
C LEU A 597 3.90 19.86 -29.79
N THR A 598 3.28 18.88 -30.44
CA THR A 598 4.00 17.66 -30.87
C THR A 598 5.09 18.01 -31.87
N ALA A 599 4.81 18.83 -32.90
CA ALA A 599 5.81 19.25 -33.88
C ALA A 599 6.97 20.03 -33.22
N ALA A 600 6.67 20.93 -32.28
CA ALA A 600 7.69 21.63 -31.50
C ALA A 600 8.55 20.68 -30.65
N GLN A 601 7.97 19.62 -30.08
CA GLN A 601 8.70 18.59 -29.35
C GLN A 601 9.56 17.67 -30.23
N VAL A 602 9.23 17.49 -31.51
CA VAL A 602 10.11 16.80 -32.48
C VAL A 602 11.31 17.67 -32.80
N LEU A 603 11.07 18.94 -33.17
CA LEU A 603 12.13 19.92 -33.46
C LEU A 603 13.07 20.10 -32.26
N GLY A 604 12.52 20.18 -31.04
CA GLY A 604 13.27 20.28 -29.79
C GLY A 604 14.16 19.07 -29.44
N LYS A 605 13.97 17.93 -30.11
CA LYS A 605 14.77 16.71 -29.91
C LYS A 605 15.71 16.42 -31.10
N ALA A 606 15.59 17.17 -32.19
CA ALA A 606 16.41 17.00 -33.37
C ALA A 606 17.77 17.68 -33.20
N LYS A 607 18.82 17.01 -33.70
CA LYS A 607 20.13 17.61 -33.96
C LYS A 607 20.08 18.33 -35.32
N LEU A 608 19.47 19.51 -35.31
CA LEU A 608 19.42 20.41 -36.46
C LEU A 608 20.83 20.92 -36.83
N THR A 609 21.05 21.21 -38.11
CA THR A 609 22.27 21.89 -38.57
C THR A 609 22.21 23.39 -38.26
N ASP A 610 23.34 24.10 -38.29
CA ASP A 610 23.34 25.54 -37.99
C ASP A 610 22.50 26.36 -38.98
N ALA A 611 22.44 25.99 -40.26
CA ALA A 611 21.54 26.61 -41.24
C ALA A 611 20.05 26.42 -40.89
N GLN A 612 19.70 25.25 -40.34
CA GLN A 612 18.35 24.93 -39.86
C GLN A 612 18.03 25.66 -38.56
N LEU A 613 18.99 25.77 -37.63
CA LEU A 613 18.87 26.54 -36.39
C LEU A 613 18.73 28.06 -36.65
N LEU A 614 19.50 28.61 -37.60
CA LEU A 614 19.35 29.99 -38.06
C LEU A 614 17.97 30.23 -38.68
N THR A 615 17.46 29.25 -39.45
CA THR A 615 16.09 29.31 -40.01
C THR A 615 15.03 29.29 -38.91
N LEU A 616 15.19 28.42 -37.90
CA LEU A 616 14.28 28.32 -36.75
C LEU A 616 14.30 29.61 -35.92
N ALA A 617 15.49 30.14 -35.61
CA ALA A 617 15.70 31.37 -34.86
C ALA A 617 15.13 32.60 -35.57
N HIS A 618 15.39 32.77 -36.87
CA HIS A 618 14.97 33.99 -37.58
C HIS A 618 13.49 33.99 -37.96
N ARG A 619 12.89 32.84 -38.27
CA ARG A 619 11.50 32.78 -38.79
C ARG A 619 10.45 32.38 -37.76
N TYR A 620 10.75 31.43 -36.87
CA TYR A 620 9.72 30.78 -36.04
C TYR A 620 9.82 31.15 -34.56
N LEU A 621 11.03 31.25 -34.00
CA LEU A 621 11.25 31.61 -32.60
C LEU A 621 10.65 32.98 -32.18
N PRO A 622 10.63 34.05 -33.02
CA PRO A 622 9.97 35.32 -32.67
C PRO A 622 8.44 35.24 -32.68
N GLN A 623 7.87 34.20 -33.30
CA GLN A 623 6.42 33.97 -33.41
C GLN A 623 5.91 32.91 -32.42
N ALA A 624 6.83 32.26 -31.67
CA ALA A 624 6.54 31.16 -30.78
C ALA A 624 5.82 31.64 -29.51
N ASP A 625 4.58 31.17 -29.30
CA ASP A 625 3.84 31.39 -28.07
C ASP A 625 4.26 30.40 -26.95
N ALA A 626 3.78 30.65 -25.73
CA ALA A 626 4.15 29.89 -24.52
C ALA A 626 3.84 28.39 -24.59
N LEU A 627 3.02 27.93 -25.54
CA LEU A 627 2.75 26.51 -25.79
C LEU A 627 3.95 25.81 -26.45
N ILE A 628 4.58 26.44 -27.44
CA ILE A 628 5.62 25.81 -28.27
C ILE A 628 7.04 26.29 -27.94
N LEU A 629 7.19 27.52 -27.43
CA LEU A 629 8.49 28.13 -27.12
C LEU A 629 9.39 27.23 -26.24
N PRO A 630 8.93 26.59 -25.15
CA PRO A 630 9.80 25.75 -24.32
C PRO A 630 10.43 24.58 -25.08
N SER A 631 9.71 24.02 -26.05
CA SER A 631 10.21 22.89 -26.87
C SER A 631 11.11 23.37 -28.02
N LEU A 632 10.80 24.51 -28.64
CA LEU A 632 11.66 25.09 -29.68
C LEU A 632 13.02 25.57 -29.13
N LEU A 633 13.09 25.96 -27.86
CA LEU A 633 14.37 26.25 -27.19
C LEU A 633 15.27 25.02 -27.08
N ASP A 634 14.74 23.83 -26.79
CA ASP A 634 15.55 22.61 -26.65
C ASP A 634 16.28 22.23 -27.95
N ALA A 635 15.82 22.67 -29.14
CA ALA A 635 16.52 22.45 -30.40
C ALA A 635 17.94 23.06 -30.42
N PHE A 636 18.13 24.17 -29.69
CA PHE A 636 19.42 24.84 -29.54
C PHE A 636 20.31 24.17 -28.46
N ARG A 637 19.78 23.25 -27.65
CA ARG A 637 20.53 22.58 -26.55
C ARG A 637 21.69 21.69 -27.04
N ALA A 638 21.73 21.37 -28.34
CA ALA A 638 22.68 20.48 -28.98
C ALA A 638 23.75 21.19 -29.86
N SER A 639 23.62 22.49 -30.14
CA SER A 639 24.66 23.28 -30.81
C SER A 639 25.46 24.10 -29.79
N GLN A 640 26.63 24.58 -30.21
CA GLN A 640 27.52 25.47 -29.47
C GLN A 640 28.06 26.60 -30.38
N THR A 641 27.55 26.73 -31.61
CA THR A 641 28.06 27.70 -32.58
C THR A 641 27.67 29.13 -32.19
N GLU A 642 28.61 30.06 -32.37
CA GLU A 642 28.40 31.45 -32.01
C GLU A 642 27.24 32.09 -32.80
N GLU A 643 27.07 31.67 -34.06
CA GLU A 643 26.06 32.17 -34.99
C GLU A 643 24.65 31.74 -34.59
N ALA A 644 24.42 30.44 -34.33
CA ALA A 644 23.12 29.95 -33.87
C ALA A 644 22.75 30.52 -32.49
N GLY A 645 23.73 30.62 -31.58
CA GLY A 645 23.54 31.20 -30.25
C GLY A 645 23.18 32.69 -30.29
N LYS A 646 23.87 33.48 -31.12
CA LYS A 646 23.54 34.90 -31.36
C LYS A 646 22.16 35.06 -32.01
N ALA A 647 21.83 34.25 -33.01
CA ALA A 647 20.53 34.30 -33.68
C ALA A 647 19.36 33.96 -32.74
N MET A 648 19.48 32.90 -31.94
CA MET A 648 18.51 32.55 -30.89
C MET A 648 18.31 33.72 -29.93
N THR A 649 19.42 34.29 -29.43
CA THR A 649 19.39 35.42 -28.47
C THR A 649 18.70 36.65 -29.07
N ALA A 650 19.06 37.03 -30.29
CA ALA A 650 18.47 38.19 -30.99
C ALA A 650 16.98 37.99 -31.31
N ALA A 651 16.55 36.76 -31.58
CA ALA A 651 15.15 36.41 -31.80
C ALA A 651 14.32 36.49 -30.50
N LEU A 652 14.85 35.99 -29.38
CA LEU A 652 14.20 36.06 -28.07
C LEU A 652 14.11 37.49 -27.52
N LEU A 653 15.14 38.33 -27.73
CA LEU A 653 15.10 39.75 -27.41
C LEU A 653 13.97 40.50 -28.15
N LYS A 654 13.69 40.09 -29.40
CA LYS A 654 12.59 40.63 -30.22
C LYS A 654 11.23 40.00 -29.95
N SER A 655 11.14 38.94 -29.13
CA SER A 655 9.88 38.28 -28.81
C SER A 655 9.04 39.12 -27.85
N SER A 656 7.73 39.15 -28.10
CA SER A 656 6.71 39.76 -27.24
C SER A 656 6.20 38.80 -26.14
N VAL A 657 6.64 37.54 -26.14
CA VAL A 657 6.12 36.48 -25.27
C VAL A 657 6.89 36.44 -23.94
N SER A 658 6.15 36.50 -22.84
CA SER A 658 6.70 36.42 -21.48
C SER A 658 7.15 35.00 -21.15
N ILE A 659 8.47 34.77 -21.15
CA ILE A 659 9.12 33.52 -20.76
C ILE A 659 8.87 33.28 -19.26
N GLY A 660 8.44 32.06 -18.89
CA GLY A 660 8.17 31.68 -17.50
C GLY A 660 9.43 31.32 -16.71
N GLU A 661 9.30 31.18 -15.39
CA GLU A 661 10.38 30.74 -14.50
C GLU A 661 11.03 29.37 -14.89
N PRO A 662 10.28 28.29 -15.22
CA PRO A 662 10.91 27.05 -15.68
C PRO A 662 11.63 27.21 -17.03
N ASP A 663 11.15 28.14 -17.88
CA ASP A 663 11.71 28.39 -19.21
C ASP A 663 12.94 29.30 -19.16
N ALA A 664 12.99 30.23 -18.20
CA ALA A 664 14.15 31.07 -17.93
C ALA A 664 15.33 30.23 -17.41
N LYS A 665 15.07 29.28 -16.50
CA LYS A 665 16.09 28.31 -16.07
C LYS A 665 16.54 27.42 -17.23
N ARG A 666 15.61 26.87 -18.00
CA ARG A 666 15.88 26.08 -19.22
C ARG A 666 16.74 26.85 -20.23
N LEU A 667 16.49 28.15 -20.42
CA LEU A 667 17.29 29.00 -21.30
C LEU A 667 18.71 29.21 -20.77
N GLN A 668 18.89 29.39 -19.45
CA GLN A 668 20.22 29.45 -18.84
C GLN A 668 21.01 28.15 -19.08
N GLU A 669 20.41 26.97 -18.80
CA GLU A 669 21.02 25.65 -19.05
C GLU A 669 21.44 25.40 -20.51
N ILE A 670 20.84 26.13 -21.46
CA ILE A 670 21.21 26.11 -22.88
C ILE A 670 22.35 27.09 -23.13
N LEU A 671 22.21 28.35 -22.70
CA LEU A 671 23.22 29.41 -22.88
C LEU A 671 24.56 29.12 -22.21
N ASP A 672 24.57 28.40 -21.08
CA ASP A 672 25.80 27.99 -20.38
C ASP A 672 26.74 27.16 -21.28
N LYS A 673 26.19 26.46 -22.27
CA LYS A 673 26.95 25.64 -23.24
C LYS A 673 27.56 26.43 -24.40
N TYR A 674 27.12 27.67 -24.63
CA TYR A 674 27.59 28.50 -25.74
C TYR A 674 28.80 29.37 -25.32
N PRO A 675 29.63 29.82 -26.27
CA PRO A 675 30.78 30.70 -25.99
C PRO A 675 30.44 32.02 -25.30
N ASP A 676 31.43 32.66 -24.66
CA ASP A 676 31.22 33.92 -23.92
C ASP A 676 30.74 35.09 -24.77
N SER A 677 31.00 35.07 -26.07
CA SER A 677 30.44 36.00 -27.05
C SER A 677 28.90 35.92 -27.11
N VAL A 678 28.34 34.71 -27.05
CA VAL A 678 26.88 34.46 -26.98
C VAL A 678 26.36 34.79 -25.57
N ARG A 679 27.02 34.31 -24.51
CA ARG A 679 26.61 34.59 -23.12
C ARG A 679 26.58 36.09 -22.83
N THR A 680 27.52 36.85 -23.41
CA THR A 680 27.56 38.32 -23.31
C THR A 680 26.41 38.98 -24.09
N ALA A 681 26.11 38.52 -25.31
CA ALA A 681 24.96 38.98 -26.08
C ALA A 681 23.62 38.69 -25.38
N ALA A 682 23.55 37.62 -24.56
CA ALA A 682 22.34 37.23 -23.83
C ALA A 682 22.12 37.98 -22.51
N ARG A 683 23.09 38.77 -22.01
CA ARG A 683 22.95 39.52 -20.74
C ARG A 683 21.69 40.39 -20.66
N PRO A 684 21.28 41.17 -21.69
CA PRO A 684 20.07 41.97 -21.62
C PRO A 684 18.78 41.13 -21.55
N LEU A 685 18.79 39.93 -22.14
CA LEU A 685 17.67 38.99 -22.08
C LEU A 685 17.55 38.42 -20.66
N LEU A 686 18.65 37.96 -20.07
CA LEU A 686 18.68 37.42 -18.71
C LEU A 686 18.29 38.47 -17.66
N ALA A 687 18.77 39.71 -17.79
CA ALA A 687 18.38 40.83 -16.92
C ALA A 687 16.86 41.09 -16.98
N ARG A 688 16.29 41.19 -18.20
CA ARG A 688 14.84 41.36 -18.40
C ARG A 688 14.02 40.23 -17.77
N LEU A 689 14.53 39.00 -17.75
CA LEU A 689 13.87 37.87 -17.09
C LEU A 689 13.95 37.96 -15.56
N GLN A 690 15.08 38.39 -15.00
CA GLN A 690 15.23 38.63 -13.56
C GLN A 690 14.32 39.76 -13.06
N GLU A 691 14.18 40.85 -13.83
CA GLU A 691 13.25 41.94 -13.53
C GLU A 691 11.79 41.47 -13.56
N LEU A 692 11.39 40.69 -14.58
CA LEU A 692 10.05 40.11 -14.67
C LEU A 692 9.76 39.10 -13.54
N GLN A 693 10.76 38.33 -13.10
CA GLN A 693 10.64 37.43 -11.94
C GLN A 693 10.46 38.22 -10.64
N LYS A 694 11.28 39.27 -10.41
CA LYS A 694 11.17 40.17 -9.26
C LYS A 694 9.79 40.84 -9.20
N ALA A 695 9.35 41.44 -10.29
CA ALA A 695 8.03 42.09 -10.38
C ALA A 695 6.88 41.08 -10.17
N ARG A 696 7.04 39.81 -10.58
CA ARG A 696 6.09 38.73 -10.27
C ARG A 696 6.07 38.37 -8.78
N ILE A 697 7.23 38.28 -8.12
CA ILE A 697 7.31 38.01 -6.68
C ILE A 697 6.67 39.15 -5.88
N GLU A 698 6.95 40.40 -6.24
CA GLU A 698 6.36 41.59 -5.62
C GLU A 698 4.83 41.64 -5.86
N SER A 699 4.36 41.33 -7.07
CA SER A 699 2.93 41.24 -7.41
C SER A 699 2.22 40.07 -6.70
N ALA A 700 2.87 38.90 -6.56
CA ALA A 700 2.33 37.77 -5.83
C ALA A 700 2.24 38.05 -4.31
N ALA A 701 3.25 38.71 -3.74
CA ALA A 701 3.22 39.18 -2.35
C ALA A 701 2.11 40.23 -2.14
N ALA A 702 1.94 41.17 -3.08
CA ALA A 702 0.85 42.13 -3.05
C ALA A 702 -0.53 41.45 -3.13
N ALA A 703 -0.72 40.49 -4.04
CA ALA A 703 -1.95 39.72 -4.21
C ALA A 703 -2.27 38.86 -2.96
N ALA A 704 -1.27 38.22 -2.35
CA ALA A 704 -1.44 37.53 -1.07
C ALA A 704 -1.87 38.51 0.04
N SER A 705 -1.24 39.69 0.11
CA SER A 705 -1.59 40.75 1.07
C SER A 705 -2.97 41.38 0.82
N PHE A 706 -3.54 41.22 -0.38
CA PHE A 706 -4.87 41.70 -0.77
C PHE A 706 -5.95 40.65 -0.51
N SER A 707 -5.65 39.37 -0.80
CA SER A 707 -6.48 38.22 -0.42
C SER A 707 -6.68 38.17 1.11
N ALA A 708 -5.59 38.36 1.87
CA ALA A 708 -5.63 38.47 3.33
C ALA A 708 -6.45 39.65 3.88
N ARG A 709 -6.85 40.63 3.04
CA ARG A 709 -7.73 41.76 3.42
C ARG A 709 -9.20 41.54 3.06
N LYS A 710 -9.57 40.44 2.38
CA LYS A 710 -10.94 40.20 1.91
C LYS A 710 -11.66 38.98 2.48
N SER A 711 -10.97 38.11 3.22
CA SER A 711 -11.65 37.10 4.05
C SER A 711 -12.09 37.70 5.38
N PRO A 712 -13.39 37.72 5.73
CA PRO A 712 -13.85 38.21 7.03
C PRO A 712 -13.48 37.20 8.13
N ALA A 713 -12.49 37.54 8.95
CA ALA A 713 -12.05 36.71 10.05
C ALA A 713 -13.02 36.81 11.24
N THR A 714 -13.94 35.85 11.37
CA THR A 714 -14.61 35.55 12.65
C THR A 714 -13.58 34.98 13.62
N ALA A 715 -12.94 35.86 14.39
CA ALA A 715 -11.82 35.51 15.24
C ALA A 715 -12.25 34.70 16.48
N ALA A 716 -11.69 33.50 16.61
CA ALA A 716 -11.57 32.79 17.88
C ALA A 716 -10.06 32.68 18.21
N THR A 717 -9.65 33.20 19.36
CA THR A 717 -8.24 33.52 19.65
C THR A 717 -7.41 32.28 19.99
N PRO A 718 -6.29 32.00 19.30
CA PRO A 718 -5.28 31.07 19.79
C PRO A 718 -4.45 31.74 20.89
N SER A 719 -4.41 31.15 22.09
CA SER A 719 -3.57 31.64 23.18
C SER A 719 -2.11 31.26 22.98
N VAL A 720 -1.26 32.23 22.69
CA VAL A 720 0.19 32.04 22.61
C VAL A 720 0.75 31.76 24.02
N ILE A 721 1.09 30.50 24.29
CA ILE A 721 1.82 30.13 25.51
C ILE A 721 3.24 30.66 25.39
N LYS A 722 3.57 31.72 26.15
CA LYS A 722 4.95 32.18 26.31
C LYS A 722 5.78 31.10 26.99
N ALA A 723 6.91 30.74 26.41
CA ALA A 723 7.88 29.86 27.05
C ALA A 723 8.41 30.50 28.35
N ALA A 724 8.28 29.79 29.47
CA ALA A 724 8.93 30.17 30.72
C ALA A 724 10.42 29.80 30.68
N THR A 725 11.28 30.65 31.23
CA THR A 725 12.72 30.43 31.30
C THR A 725 13.08 29.23 32.19
N TRP A 726 13.98 28.37 31.69
CA TRP A 726 14.44 27.18 32.40
C TRP A 726 15.24 27.52 33.65
N GLY A 727 14.63 27.35 34.83
CA GLY A 727 15.35 27.35 36.10
C GLY A 727 16.13 26.04 36.28
N ARG A 728 17.47 26.13 36.41
CA ARG A 728 18.30 24.97 36.76
C ARG A 728 18.05 24.57 38.22
N ILE A 729 17.56 23.36 38.45
CA ILE A 729 17.56 22.74 39.78
C ILE A 729 18.82 21.88 39.90
N SER A 730 19.58 22.07 40.98
CA SER A 730 20.80 21.32 41.26
C SER A 730 20.49 19.99 41.99
N PRO A 731 21.17 18.88 41.70
CA PRO A 731 20.83 17.57 42.29
C PRO A 731 21.34 17.43 43.73
N ALA A 732 20.43 17.24 44.68
CA ALA A 732 20.72 16.81 46.05
C ALA A 732 19.61 15.89 46.58
N SER A 733 19.97 15.03 47.55
CA SER A 733 19.08 14.17 48.34
C SER A 733 18.04 13.29 47.60
N ALA A 734 18.46 12.10 47.18
CA ALA A 734 17.64 10.88 47.24
C ALA A 734 18.53 9.63 47.13
N LEU A 735 18.96 9.08 48.27
CA LEU A 735 19.71 7.82 48.36
C LEU A 735 18.93 6.84 49.27
N SER A 736 19.23 5.55 49.12
CA SER A 736 18.70 4.40 49.88
C SER A 736 17.22 4.00 49.72
N ALA A 737 16.99 3.09 48.77
CA ALA A 737 16.31 1.81 49.04
C ALA A 737 17.08 0.70 48.30
N ARG A 738 17.27 -0.49 48.89
CA ARG A 738 18.10 -1.58 48.33
C ARG A 738 17.34 -2.90 48.31
N GLY A 739 17.31 -3.54 47.13
CA GLY A 739 17.00 -4.96 46.95
C GLY A 739 15.53 -5.35 47.14
N THR A 740 15.08 -6.52 46.68
CA THR A 740 15.66 -7.49 45.73
C THR A 740 14.46 -8.25 45.12
N ILE A 741 14.48 -8.79 43.90
CA ILE A 741 15.10 -10.06 43.47
C ILE A 741 15.10 -10.08 41.94
N PHE A 742 16.21 -10.47 41.29
CA PHE A 742 16.19 -11.17 40.00
C PHE A 742 17.51 -11.93 39.82
N SER A 743 17.43 -13.23 39.52
CA SER A 743 18.59 -14.10 39.35
C SER A 743 19.19 -14.01 37.94
N LYS A 744 20.52 -13.98 37.84
CA LYS A 744 21.24 -14.09 36.57
C LYS A 744 21.50 -15.56 36.21
N PRO A 745 21.29 -15.99 34.96
CA PRO A 745 22.03 -17.11 34.40
C PRO A 745 23.46 -16.66 34.05
N SER A 746 24.45 -17.54 34.27
CA SER A 746 25.85 -17.30 33.95
C SER A 746 26.18 -17.72 32.52
N CYS A 747 27.03 -16.94 31.83
CA CYS A 747 27.62 -17.34 30.55
C CYS A 747 29.15 -17.33 30.71
N SER A 748 29.76 -18.52 30.62
CA SER A 748 31.21 -18.70 30.78
C SER A 748 31.94 -18.52 29.44
N ARG A 749 33.17 -17.99 29.51
CA ARG A 749 34.07 -17.88 28.35
C ARG A 749 34.88 -19.17 28.19
N ALA A 750 35.04 -19.63 26.96
CA ALA A 750 36.15 -20.50 26.56
C ALA A 750 36.83 -19.91 25.32
N ARG A 751 38.17 -20.01 25.25
CA ARG A 751 38.97 -19.68 24.06
C ARG A 751 39.33 -20.98 23.33
N ALA A 752 39.51 -20.89 22.02
CA ALA A 752 40.28 -21.85 21.24
C ALA A 752 41.08 -21.12 20.16
N SER A 753 42.23 -21.67 19.77
CA SER A 753 43.16 -21.10 18.78
C SER A 753 43.33 -22.00 17.56
N SER A 754 43.74 -21.40 16.45
CA SER A 754 44.20 -22.07 15.22
C SER A 754 45.57 -22.77 15.41
N PRO A 755 46.16 -23.48 14.41
CA PRO A 755 45.65 -23.91 13.09
C PRO A 755 45.93 -25.41 12.78
N VAL A 756 45.70 -25.87 11.53
CA VAL A 756 46.62 -26.65 10.65
C VAL A 756 45.88 -27.30 9.48
N SER A 757 46.56 -27.47 8.34
CA SER A 757 46.08 -28.04 7.07
C SER A 757 46.36 -29.53 6.90
N LYS A 758 45.61 -30.20 5.99
CA LYS A 758 46.15 -31.21 5.06
C LYS A 758 45.18 -31.56 3.90
N SER A 759 45.77 -32.05 2.82
CA SER A 759 45.12 -32.50 1.56
C SER A 759 45.22 -34.04 1.41
N ILE A 760 45.03 -34.57 0.18
CA ILE A 760 45.04 -36.00 -0.25
C ILE A 760 43.66 -36.67 -0.05
N THR A 761 42.82 -37.05 -1.03
CA THR A 761 42.88 -37.54 -2.43
C THR A 761 42.73 -39.06 -2.62
N SER A 762 41.62 -39.43 -3.27
CA SER A 762 41.51 -40.41 -4.38
C SER A 762 40.90 -41.81 -4.17
N ARG A 763 40.15 -42.26 -5.20
CA ARG A 763 39.87 -43.66 -5.64
C ARG A 763 38.94 -44.48 -4.71
N ARG A 764 38.12 -45.44 -5.16
CA ARG A 764 37.71 -46.06 -6.46
C ARG A 764 36.27 -46.64 -6.23
N ASN A 765 35.44 -47.13 -7.15
CA ASN A 765 35.46 -47.50 -8.59
C ASN A 765 33.98 -47.42 -9.10
N SER A 766 33.65 -47.00 -10.34
CA SER A 766 33.42 -47.85 -11.55
C SER A 766 32.32 -48.93 -11.40
N LYS A 767 31.39 -49.21 -12.32
CA LYS A 767 31.18 -48.97 -13.78
C LYS A 767 29.69 -49.31 -14.12
N ARG A 768 29.08 -49.26 -15.32
CA ARG A 768 29.36 -49.10 -16.78
C ARG A 768 28.12 -48.34 -17.39
N SER A 769 28.12 -47.63 -18.52
CA SER A 769 28.12 -48.03 -19.98
C SER A 769 26.96 -48.96 -20.39
N ARG A 770 26.27 -48.83 -21.54
CA ARG A 770 26.56 -48.19 -22.85
C ARG A 770 25.23 -48.08 -23.65
N ALA A 771 25.13 -47.42 -24.81
CA ALA A 771 26.13 -46.72 -25.63
C ALA A 771 25.57 -45.40 -26.15
#